data_AF-A0AAP2GQC1-F1
#
_entry.id   AF-A0AAP2GQC1-F1
#
_cell.length_a   1.000
_cell.length_b   1.000
_cell.length_c   1.000
_cell.angle_alpha   90.00
_cell.angle_beta   90.00
_cell.angle_gamma   90.00
#
_symmetry.space_group_name_H-M   'P 1'
#
loop_
_entity.id
_entity.type
_entity.pdbx_description
1 polymer ?
#
loop_
_entity_poly.entity_id
_entity_poly.type
_entity_poly.pdbx_seq_one_letter_code
_entity_poly.pdbx_strand_id
1 'polypeptide(L)'
;MTIVCLGIISCQQNETYRDEIYDKPTVTIDPAIKNLTPEQSLGAMHLPKGFHIELVASEPMIHEPVAIAWDGNGRMYVAQMVTYMQDIDGTDENEPWSRISLLEDTTGDGVIDKSSIFLDSLILPRIMLPLDDRVIVGETYNRSLYSYRDTNGDGTADEKTLLLADTLKDNRNLEHQDANLLWSIDNWLYVTNKAFRFRFTNGTFVRDTMPESAPGQWGLTQDETGRLFFSRAGAEIPALGFQQHPAYGSLEVPGKWDESFLEPWPIVGTLDAQGGKRRLKAGDSTLNRFTGVAGQEVFLGDKMPPAYGDLFIPEPVGRLIRRAKIEHQNGKIVLSNAYHQAEFLASTDPLFRPVMAATSPDGCLYVVDMYRGIIQEGQWVGEGSYLREVVKKKGYDKFVGMGRIYRIYHESQKPGPKPDLLKKSPKELLAYLSHPNGWWRYTAQKLIVLKQDKSIVPDLIETVEGNEGLFSGIFGADQDYGLERLHALWTLEGLDEINKDLLLTAFKDEDARVRVAAIRISDRFVKQRDAAMIEALRALTNDTDAEVLQQLILTFRIINNETKDLVQSIANRYPDNDVIKATAAENLNPAFSEVQALRDKFRLRGGDAASQIINGYKIFKEYCSTCHGPEGKGIPQLAPPLVGSPRVTGDPEVPIKILLHGLTGPVDGVEYNGPMASVAQQNDEYIADVVSYIRAQLNNEKDLVWRGRVRTIREKNAERKNYWTLKELASDKQNTQ
;
A
#
# COMPACT_ATOMS: atom_id res chain seq x y z
N MET A 1 -11.98 -56.15 -47.25
CA MET A 1 -12.09 -54.71 -47.56
C MET A 1 -12.86 -54.11 -46.40
N THR A 2 -12.13 -53.77 -45.32
CA THR A 2 -12.70 -53.39 -44.03
C THR A 2 -12.42 -51.89 -43.86
N ILE A 3 -13.49 -51.09 -43.87
CA ILE A 3 -13.44 -49.63 -43.79
C ILE A 3 -13.19 -49.26 -42.32
N VAL A 4 -12.07 -48.58 -42.07
CA VAL A 4 -11.73 -47.98 -40.78
C VAL A 4 -12.36 -46.59 -40.73
N CYS A 5 -13.34 -46.39 -39.84
CA CYS A 5 -13.86 -45.08 -39.49
C CYS A 5 -12.84 -44.35 -38.59
N LEU A 6 -12.17 -43.35 -39.15
CA LEU A 6 -11.47 -42.32 -38.37
C LEU A 6 -12.50 -41.34 -37.81
N GLY A 7 -12.71 -41.37 -36.50
CA GLY A 7 -13.44 -40.33 -35.78
C GLY A 7 -12.60 -39.07 -35.68
N ILE A 8 -13.09 -37.97 -36.27
CA ILE A 8 -12.53 -36.64 -36.10
C ILE A 8 -12.98 -36.13 -34.73
N ILE A 9 -12.08 -36.11 -33.76
CA ILE A 9 -12.27 -35.37 -32.51
C ILE A 9 -12.10 -33.90 -32.88
N SER A 10 -13.21 -33.17 -32.89
CA SER A 10 -13.21 -31.71 -32.98
C SER A 10 -12.62 -31.15 -31.68
N CYS A 11 -11.41 -30.59 -31.75
CA CYS A 11 -10.96 -29.63 -30.75
C CYS A 11 -11.91 -28.43 -30.79
N GLN A 12 -12.82 -28.33 -29.82
CA GLN A 12 -13.41 -27.04 -29.49
C GLN A 12 -12.28 -26.17 -28.95
N GLN A 13 -11.81 -25.23 -29.79
CA GLN A 13 -11.05 -24.09 -29.28
C GLN A 13 -11.98 -23.37 -28.31
N ASN A 14 -11.69 -23.41 -27.01
CA ASN A 14 -12.29 -22.48 -26.06
C ASN A 14 -11.97 -21.07 -26.57
N GLU A 15 -12.97 -20.37 -27.11
CA GLU A 15 -12.83 -18.96 -27.43
C GLU A 15 -12.48 -18.24 -26.13
N THR A 16 -11.23 -17.80 -26.00
CA THR A 16 -10.80 -16.96 -24.88
C THR A 16 -11.57 -15.65 -24.96
N TYR A 17 -12.51 -15.45 -24.03
CA TYR A 17 -13.24 -14.20 -23.86
C TYR A 17 -12.25 -13.02 -23.79
N ARG A 18 -12.54 -11.96 -24.55
CA ARG A 18 -11.80 -10.70 -24.52
C ARG A 18 -12.79 -9.59 -24.21
N ASP A 19 -12.47 -8.78 -23.21
CA ASP A 19 -13.28 -7.64 -22.82
C ASP A 19 -13.53 -6.70 -24.01
N GLU A 20 -14.79 -6.26 -24.16
CA GLU A 20 -15.16 -5.19 -25.07
C GLU A 20 -15.41 -3.91 -24.26
N ILE A 21 -14.59 -2.88 -24.46
CA ILE A 21 -14.73 -1.61 -23.74
C ILE A 21 -16.01 -0.87 -24.16
N TYR A 22 -16.59 -0.10 -23.24
CA TYR A 22 -17.75 0.74 -23.52
C TYR A 22 -17.43 1.87 -24.51
N ASP A 23 -18.46 2.34 -25.22
CA ASP A 23 -18.39 3.57 -26.02
C ASP A 23 -18.23 4.79 -25.10
N LYS A 24 -17.13 5.53 -25.26
CA LYS A 24 -16.87 6.71 -24.44
C LYS A 24 -17.88 7.82 -24.77
N PRO A 25 -18.52 8.42 -23.76
CA PRO A 25 -19.37 9.57 -23.99
C PRO A 25 -18.53 10.78 -24.42
N THR A 26 -19.20 11.79 -24.98
CA THR A 26 -18.56 13.09 -25.21
C THR A 26 -18.20 13.73 -23.87
N VAL A 27 -16.94 14.11 -23.70
CA VAL A 27 -16.47 14.73 -22.46
C VAL A 27 -17.16 16.08 -22.24
N THR A 28 -17.82 16.21 -21.10
CA THR A 28 -18.31 17.51 -20.64
C THR A 28 -17.18 18.23 -19.91
N ILE A 29 -16.67 19.31 -20.52
CA ILE A 29 -15.49 20.06 -20.03
C ILE A 29 -15.73 20.69 -18.66
N ASP A 30 -16.92 21.26 -18.46
CA ASP A 30 -17.28 22.01 -17.26
C ASP A 30 -18.60 21.48 -16.69
N PRO A 31 -18.63 20.25 -16.14
CA PRO A 31 -19.86 19.59 -15.72
C PRO A 31 -20.56 20.39 -14.61
N ALA A 32 -21.89 20.40 -14.63
CA ALA A 32 -22.67 20.91 -13.52
C ALA A 32 -22.54 19.96 -12.32
N ILE A 33 -22.31 20.49 -11.13
CA ILE A 33 -22.26 19.69 -9.91
C ILE A 33 -23.69 19.60 -9.35
N LYS A 34 -24.21 18.38 -9.24
CA LYS A 34 -25.55 18.09 -8.72
C LYS A 34 -25.46 16.83 -7.88
N ASN A 35 -26.25 16.79 -6.80
CA ASN A 35 -26.42 15.57 -6.03
C ASN A 35 -27.27 14.60 -6.85
N LEU A 36 -26.71 13.47 -7.27
CA LEU A 36 -27.44 12.40 -7.93
C LEU A 36 -27.91 11.39 -6.89
N THR A 37 -29.10 10.84 -7.09
CA THR A 37 -29.54 9.63 -6.35
C THR A 37 -28.57 8.47 -6.61
N PRO A 38 -28.49 7.45 -5.72
CA PRO A 38 -27.66 6.27 -5.96
C PRO A 38 -27.89 5.64 -7.35
N GLU A 39 -29.16 5.53 -7.78
CA GLU A 39 -29.53 4.97 -9.08
C GLU A 39 -29.05 5.84 -10.25
N GLN A 40 -29.15 7.17 -10.12
CA GLN A 40 -28.67 8.11 -11.14
C GLN A 40 -27.15 8.11 -11.26
N SER A 41 -26.44 8.01 -10.13
CA SER A 41 -24.98 7.95 -10.13
C SER A 41 -24.48 6.63 -10.70
N LEU A 42 -25.14 5.51 -10.38
CA LEU A 42 -24.89 4.20 -10.99
C LEU A 42 -25.06 4.27 -12.52
N GLY A 43 -26.12 4.93 -12.99
CA GLY A 43 -26.35 5.15 -14.43
C GLY A 43 -25.36 6.09 -15.12
N ALA A 44 -24.51 6.79 -14.36
CA ALA A 44 -23.44 7.64 -14.88
C ALA A 44 -22.10 6.89 -15.04
N MET A 45 -22.02 5.64 -14.57
CA MET A 45 -20.83 4.79 -14.62
C MET A 45 -20.80 3.93 -15.88
N HIS A 46 -19.60 3.76 -16.43
CA HIS A 46 -19.35 2.97 -17.63
C HIS A 46 -18.33 1.88 -17.33
N LEU A 47 -18.64 0.65 -17.75
CA LEU A 47 -17.85 -0.58 -17.55
C LEU A 47 -17.74 -1.36 -18.87
N PRO A 48 -16.69 -2.17 -19.09
CA PRO A 48 -16.63 -3.09 -20.22
C PRO A 48 -17.86 -4.00 -20.26
N LYS A 49 -18.28 -4.38 -21.48
CA LYS A 49 -19.44 -5.24 -21.67
C LYS A 49 -19.26 -6.58 -20.93
N GLY A 50 -20.33 -7.04 -20.30
CA GLY A 50 -20.36 -8.25 -19.49
C GLY A 50 -20.07 -8.02 -18.01
N PHE A 51 -19.48 -6.88 -17.63
CA PHE A 51 -19.36 -6.49 -16.22
C PHE A 51 -20.59 -5.71 -15.77
N HIS A 52 -21.12 -6.11 -14.61
CA HIS A 52 -22.26 -5.46 -13.95
C HIS A 52 -21.79 -4.81 -12.65
N ILE A 53 -22.41 -3.69 -12.32
CA ILE A 53 -22.22 -2.99 -11.05
C ILE A 53 -23.56 -2.79 -10.37
N GLU A 54 -23.59 -3.02 -9.06
CA GLU A 54 -24.78 -2.86 -8.24
C GLU A 54 -24.48 -2.15 -6.93
N LEU A 55 -25.50 -1.49 -6.38
CA LEU A 55 -25.42 -0.79 -5.11
C LEU A 55 -25.54 -1.79 -3.95
N VAL A 56 -24.57 -1.78 -3.04
CA VAL A 56 -24.56 -2.61 -1.83
C VAL A 56 -25.09 -1.84 -0.63
N ALA A 57 -24.63 -0.59 -0.47
CA ALA A 57 -25.02 0.27 0.63
C ALA A 57 -24.92 1.75 0.22
N SER A 58 -25.82 2.56 0.74
CA SER A 58 -25.85 4.02 0.63
C SER A 58 -26.48 4.63 1.88
N GLU A 59 -26.67 5.94 1.89
CA GLU A 59 -27.41 6.65 2.92
C GLU A 59 -28.86 6.11 3.03
N PRO A 60 -29.44 6.06 4.25
CA PRO A 60 -28.88 6.49 5.54
C PRO A 60 -28.01 5.42 6.24
N MET A 61 -27.74 4.28 5.60
CA MET A 61 -27.01 3.16 6.21
C MET A 61 -25.54 3.50 6.51
N ILE A 62 -24.93 4.28 5.62
CA ILE A 62 -23.53 4.73 5.70
C ILE A 62 -23.42 6.18 5.24
N HIS A 63 -22.38 6.87 5.69
CA HIS A 63 -22.04 8.24 5.29
C HIS A 63 -20.52 8.36 5.15
N GLU A 64 -20.03 8.92 4.04
CA GLU A 64 -18.62 9.20 3.78
C GLU A 64 -17.67 8.02 4.09
N PRO A 65 -17.93 6.82 3.51
CA PRO A 65 -17.12 5.65 3.74
C PRO A 65 -15.74 5.82 3.09
N VAL A 66 -14.70 5.33 3.77
CA VAL A 66 -13.31 5.42 3.29
C VAL A 66 -12.60 4.07 3.23
N ALA A 67 -13.06 3.09 4.00
CA ALA A 67 -12.52 1.74 3.99
C ALA A 67 -13.55 0.70 4.41
N ILE A 68 -13.43 -0.52 3.87
CA ILE A 68 -14.24 -1.68 4.22
C ILE A 68 -13.35 -2.89 4.54
N ALA A 69 -13.86 -3.81 5.37
CA ALA A 69 -13.21 -5.08 5.66
C ALA A 69 -14.25 -6.11 6.13
N TRP A 70 -14.02 -7.40 5.86
CA TRP A 70 -14.90 -8.48 6.29
C TRP A 70 -14.25 -9.33 7.39
N ASP A 71 -15.06 -9.77 8.36
CA ASP A 71 -14.65 -10.88 9.23
C ASP A 71 -14.87 -12.24 8.56
N GLY A 72 -14.47 -13.31 9.26
CA GLY A 72 -14.61 -14.69 8.76
C GLY A 72 -16.05 -15.14 8.49
N ASN A 73 -17.08 -14.38 8.90
CA ASN A 73 -18.49 -14.66 8.64
C ASN A 73 -19.09 -13.70 7.60
N GLY A 74 -18.25 -12.86 6.97
CA GLY A 74 -18.66 -11.99 5.87
C GLY A 74 -19.46 -10.78 6.34
N ARG A 75 -19.42 -10.45 7.64
CA ARG A 75 -19.96 -9.18 8.12
C ARG A 75 -19.00 -8.07 7.74
N MET A 76 -19.52 -7.01 7.14
CA MET A 76 -18.71 -5.94 6.55
C MET A 76 -18.60 -4.76 7.52
N TYR A 77 -17.40 -4.49 8.00
CA TYR A 77 -17.11 -3.27 8.74
C TYR A 77 -16.87 -2.13 7.75
N VAL A 78 -17.35 -0.93 8.06
CA VAL A 78 -17.26 0.27 7.21
C VAL A 78 -16.77 1.46 8.03
N ALA A 79 -15.54 1.92 7.76
CA ALA A 79 -14.98 3.13 8.34
C ALA A 79 -15.56 4.38 7.64
N GLN A 80 -16.09 5.31 8.42
CA GLN A 80 -16.81 6.51 7.95
C GLN A 80 -16.16 7.77 8.53
N MET A 81 -15.83 8.73 7.66
CA MET A 81 -15.16 9.99 8.01
C MET A 81 -16.12 11.18 8.00
N VAL A 82 -17.10 11.17 8.91
CA VAL A 82 -18.24 12.13 8.88
C VAL A 82 -17.87 13.57 9.26
N THR A 83 -16.61 13.81 9.67
CA THR A 83 -16.09 15.15 10.00
C THR A 83 -15.14 15.68 8.93
N TYR A 84 -14.70 14.87 7.97
CA TYR A 84 -13.71 15.28 6.98
C TYR A 84 -14.26 16.38 6.08
N MET A 85 -13.60 17.53 6.01
CA MET A 85 -13.90 18.64 5.09
C MET A 85 -15.40 18.98 4.94
N GLN A 86 -16.16 19.01 6.04
CA GLN A 86 -17.61 19.30 6.01
C GLN A 86 -17.93 20.72 5.50
N ASP A 87 -16.94 21.60 5.53
CA ASP A 87 -16.90 22.85 4.80
C ASP A 87 -15.51 23.05 4.15
N ILE A 88 -15.37 24.16 3.41
CA ILE A 88 -14.13 24.49 2.69
C ILE A 88 -12.93 24.78 3.61
N ASP A 89 -13.17 25.04 4.89
CA ASP A 89 -12.14 25.38 5.88
C ASP A 89 -11.82 24.20 6.82
N GLY A 90 -12.54 23.08 6.69
CA GLY A 90 -12.36 21.89 7.52
C GLY A 90 -12.78 22.10 8.97
N THR A 91 -13.80 22.93 9.22
CA THR A 91 -14.29 23.17 10.59
C THR A 91 -14.68 21.85 11.26
N ASP A 92 -14.30 21.70 12.54
CA ASP A 92 -14.58 20.52 13.37
C ASP A 92 -14.03 19.17 12.84
N GLU A 93 -13.10 19.19 11.87
CA GLU A 93 -12.56 17.95 11.25
C GLU A 93 -11.94 16.97 12.27
N ASN A 94 -11.37 17.53 13.34
CA ASN A 94 -10.71 16.78 14.41
C ASN A 94 -11.65 16.36 15.55
N GLU A 95 -12.94 16.70 15.46
CA GLU A 95 -13.91 16.27 16.47
C GLU A 95 -14.15 14.75 16.35
N PRO A 96 -14.28 14.04 17.49
CA PRO A 96 -14.41 12.58 17.51
C PRO A 96 -15.86 12.18 17.21
N TRP A 97 -16.36 12.45 16.00
CA TRP A 97 -17.73 12.06 15.59
C TRP A 97 -17.75 10.97 14.52
N SER A 98 -16.58 10.64 13.96
CA SER A 98 -16.44 9.55 12.99
C SER A 98 -16.66 8.19 13.64
N ARG A 99 -16.91 7.17 12.82
CA ARG A 99 -17.39 5.88 13.30
C ARG A 99 -17.00 4.73 12.39
N ILE A 100 -17.17 3.51 12.89
CA ILE A 100 -17.17 2.27 12.14
C ILE A 100 -18.56 1.64 12.28
N SER A 101 -19.22 1.35 11.15
CA SER A 101 -20.47 0.58 11.13
C SER A 101 -20.21 -0.88 10.82
N LEU A 102 -21.10 -1.77 11.26
CA LEU A 102 -21.14 -3.18 10.89
C LEU A 102 -22.38 -3.43 10.03
N LEU A 103 -22.16 -3.89 8.82
CA LEU A 103 -23.19 -4.19 7.83
C LEU A 103 -23.32 -5.70 7.64
N GLU A 104 -24.56 -6.18 7.59
CA GLU A 104 -24.87 -7.59 7.45
C GLU A 104 -25.98 -7.81 6.41
N ASP A 105 -25.76 -8.79 5.53
CA ASP A 105 -26.82 -9.49 4.82
C ASP A 105 -27.26 -10.66 5.71
N THR A 106 -28.44 -10.53 6.33
CA THR A 106 -28.98 -11.54 7.24
C THR A 106 -29.77 -12.63 6.51
N THR A 107 -30.12 -12.41 5.25
CA THR A 107 -30.90 -13.34 4.43
C THR A 107 -30.03 -14.22 3.52
N GLY A 108 -28.81 -13.79 3.22
CA GLY A 108 -27.89 -14.44 2.29
C GLY A 108 -28.23 -14.23 0.82
N ASP A 109 -29.05 -13.21 0.48
CA ASP A 109 -29.45 -12.90 -0.89
C ASP A 109 -28.50 -11.93 -1.62
N GLY A 110 -27.44 -11.49 -0.93
CA GLY A 110 -26.44 -10.57 -1.43
C GLY A 110 -26.80 -9.09 -1.26
N VAL A 111 -27.90 -8.77 -0.58
CA VAL A 111 -28.34 -7.41 -0.24
C VAL A 111 -28.13 -7.16 1.26
N ILE A 112 -27.53 -6.03 1.60
CA ILE A 112 -27.38 -5.66 3.01
C ILE A 112 -28.73 -5.19 3.57
N ASP A 113 -29.20 -5.84 4.63
CA ASP A 113 -30.48 -5.55 5.28
C ASP A 113 -30.34 -5.06 6.73
N LYS A 114 -29.15 -5.17 7.33
CA LYS A 114 -28.87 -4.75 8.71
C LYS A 114 -27.62 -3.87 8.79
N SER A 115 -27.71 -2.84 9.62
CA SER A 115 -26.61 -1.93 9.97
C SER A 115 -26.62 -1.62 11.46
N SER A 116 -25.46 -1.71 12.09
CA SER A 116 -25.22 -1.23 13.47
C SER A 116 -24.00 -0.31 13.51
N ILE A 117 -23.90 0.49 14.57
CA ILE A 117 -22.69 1.24 14.89
C ILE A 117 -21.81 0.29 15.71
N PHE A 118 -20.73 -0.19 15.11
CA PHE A 118 -19.78 -1.06 15.80
C PHE A 118 -18.92 -0.27 16.79
N LEU A 119 -18.45 0.90 16.37
CA LEU A 119 -17.63 1.79 17.16
C LEU A 119 -17.91 3.24 16.76
N ASP A 120 -18.10 4.13 17.73
CA ASP A 120 -18.26 5.56 17.51
C ASP A 120 -17.15 6.36 18.20
N SER A 121 -17.31 7.68 18.20
CA SER A 121 -16.44 8.60 18.91
C SER A 121 -14.98 8.56 18.43
N LEU A 122 -14.78 8.35 17.12
CA LEU A 122 -13.48 8.23 16.48
C LEU A 122 -13.06 9.51 15.78
N ILE A 123 -11.75 9.75 15.72
CA ILE A 123 -11.16 10.78 14.87
C ILE A 123 -10.71 10.13 13.55
N LEU A 124 -11.52 10.31 12.50
CA LEU A 124 -11.23 9.94 11.11
C LEU A 124 -10.52 8.56 10.98
N PRO A 125 -11.21 7.44 11.26
CA PRO A 125 -10.61 6.10 11.26
C PRO A 125 -10.17 5.67 9.86
N ARG A 126 -8.97 5.07 9.76
CA ARG A 126 -8.37 4.64 8.48
C ARG A 126 -7.69 3.28 8.49
N ILE A 127 -7.59 2.68 9.67
CA ILE A 127 -7.08 1.32 9.83
C ILE A 127 -8.21 0.49 10.42
N MET A 128 -8.53 -0.60 9.74
CA MET A 128 -9.55 -1.55 10.15
C MET A 128 -9.13 -2.94 9.66
N LEU A 129 -8.86 -3.85 10.58
CA LEU A 129 -8.47 -5.22 10.27
C LEU A 129 -9.18 -6.21 11.19
N PRO A 130 -10.25 -6.87 10.71
CA PRO A 130 -10.85 -8.00 11.40
C PRO A 130 -9.83 -9.13 11.56
N LEU A 131 -9.76 -9.72 12.75
CA LEU A 131 -8.93 -10.87 13.08
C LEU A 131 -9.82 -12.12 13.13
N ASP A 132 -10.23 -12.49 14.34
CA ASP A 132 -11.22 -13.49 14.72
C ASP A 132 -12.53 -12.77 15.09
N ASP A 133 -12.93 -12.77 16.36
CA ASP A 133 -14.02 -11.93 16.88
C ASP A 133 -13.54 -10.53 17.29
N ARG A 134 -12.25 -10.25 17.10
CA ARG A 134 -11.61 -8.95 17.32
C ARG A 134 -11.44 -8.16 16.03
N VAL A 135 -11.44 -6.84 16.14
CA VAL A 135 -11.13 -5.90 15.06
C VAL A 135 -10.06 -4.93 15.52
N ILE A 136 -8.97 -4.81 14.76
CA ILE A 136 -7.95 -3.79 14.99
C ILE A 136 -8.40 -2.49 14.36
N VAL A 137 -8.33 -1.39 15.12
CA VAL A 137 -8.68 -0.05 14.67
C VAL A 137 -7.55 0.93 14.95
N GLY A 138 -7.31 1.83 13.99
CA GLY A 138 -6.41 2.97 14.11
C GLY A 138 -7.06 4.26 13.60
N GLU A 139 -6.78 5.35 14.31
CA GLU A 139 -7.37 6.68 14.10
C GLU A 139 -6.33 7.65 13.53
N THR A 140 -6.80 8.71 12.87
CA THR A 140 -5.91 9.78 12.41
C THR A 140 -5.37 10.58 13.62
N TYR A 141 -4.15 11.10 13.52
CA TYR A 141 -3.38 11.79 14.57
C TYR A 141 -2.95 10.90 15.77
N ASN A 142 -3.40 9.65 15.80
CA ASN A 142 -3.08 8.66 16.81
C ASN A 142 -2.25 7.51 16.23
N ARG A 143 -1.07 7.26 16.81
CA ARG A 143 -0.15 6.23 16.33
C ARG A 143 -0.32 4.89 17.05
N SER A 144 -1.18 4.84 18.05
CA SER A 144 -1.51 3.62 18.78
C SER A 144 -2.57 2.79 18.05
N LEU A 145 -2.51 1.47 18.19
CA LEU A 145 -3.50 0.55 17.63
C LEU A 145 -4.24 -0.16 18.77
N TYR A 146 -5.55 -0.29 18.61
CA TYR A 146 -6.43 -0.92 19.59
C TYR A 146 -7.18 -2.09 18.95
N SER A 147 -7.40 -3.14 19.73
CA SER A 147 -8.33 -4.23 19.44
C SER A 147 -9.68 -3.90 20.06
N TYR A 148 -10.75 -4.09 19.31
CA TYR A 148 -12.13 -4.00 19.77
C TYR A 148 -12.84 -5.33 19.57
N ARG A 149 -13.81 -5.64 20.44
CA ARG A 149 -14.60 -6.88 20.35
C ARG A 149 -16.02 -6.62 20.81
N ASP A 150 -16.97 -7.25 20.13
CA ASP A 150 -18.36 -7.38 20.55
C ASP A 150 -18.50 -8.73 21.26
N THR A 151 -18.59 -8.71 22.59
CA THR A 151 -18.64 -9.95 23.40
C THR A 151 -20.07 -10.47 23.61
N ASN A 152 -21.09 -9.67 23.27
CA ASN A 152 -22.49 -10.00 23.54
C ASN A 152 -23.31 -10.27 22.26
N GLY A 153 -22.79 -9.92 21.08
CA GLY A 153 -23.38 -10.18 19.78
C GLY A 153 -24.42 -9.16 19.31
N ASP A 154 -24.51 -7.98 19.93
CA ASP A 154 -25.45 -6.92 19.55
C ASP A 154 -25.00 -6.09 18.35
N GLY A 155 -23.76 -6.28 17.88
CA GLY A 155 -23.16 -5.57 16.76
C GLY A 155 -22.43 -4.29 17.18
N THR A 156 -22.19 -4.07 18.47
CA THR A 156 -21.41 -2.96 19.03
C THR A 156 -20.26 -3.49 19.88
N ALA A 157 -19.08 -2.87 19.73
CA ALA A 157 -17.92 -3.25 20.53
C ALA A 157 -18.09 -2.85 22.00
N ASP A 158 -17.88 -3.80 22.92
CA ASP A 158 -17.96 -3.60 24.36
C ASP A 158 -16.62 -3.87 25.10
N GLU A 159 -15.60 -4.34 24.37
CA GLU A 159 -14.23 -4.51 24.87
C GLU A 159 -13.23 -3.69 24.04
N LYS A 160 -12.26 -3.05 24.71
CA LYS A 160 -11.14 -2.31 24.09
C LYS A 160 -9.81 -2.68 24.74
N THR A 161 -8.86 -3.16 23.93
CA THR A 161 -7.51 -3.56 24.37
C THR A 161 -6.44 -2.83 23.56
N LEU A 162 -5.44 -2.25 24.22
CA LEU A 162 -4.29 -1.60 23.55
C LEU A 162 -3.34 -2.68 23.00
N LEU A 163 -3.10 -2.69 21.69
CA LEU A 163 -2.19 -3.63 21.02
C LEU A 163 -0.80 -3.05 20.78
N LEU A 164 -0.74 -1.77 20.42
CA LEU A 164 0.50 -1.04 20.18
C LEU A 164 0.42 0.34 20.83
N ALA A 165 1.29 0.58 21.81
CA ALA A 165 1.45 1.89 22.42
C ALA A 165 2.44 2.74 21.60
N ASP A 166 1.95 3.83 21.01
CA ASP A 166 2.78 4.91 20.48
C ASP A 166 2.12 6.24 20.87
N THR A 167 2.65 6.87 21.90
CA THR A 167 2.09 8.10 22.50
C THR A 167 2.52 9.37 21.77
N LEU A 168 3.31 9.25 20.70
CA LEU A 168 3.63 10.39 19.86
C LEU A 168 2.38 10.79 19.07
N LYS A 169 2.00 12.07 19.15
CA LYS A 169 0.96 12.60 18.28
C LYS A 169 1.52 12.72 16.87
N ASP A 170 0.77 12.26 15.89
CA ASP A 170 1.00 12.65 14.51
C ASP A 170 0.25 13.96 14.28
N ASN A 171 0.90 15.02 13.80
CA ASN A 171 0.28 16.32 13.52
C ASN A 171 0.45 16.69 12.04
N ARG A 172 0.85 15.72 11.20
CA ARG A 172 0.97 15.95 9.75
C ARG A 172 -0.42 16.07 9.14
N ASN A 173 -0.49 16.65 7.94
CA ASN A 173 -1.65 16.47 7.06
C ASN A 173 -2.03 14.98 7.00
N LEU A 174 -3.31 14.68 7.15
CA LEU A 174 -3.83 13.32 7.26
C LEU A 174 -3.48 12.48 6.03
N GLU A 175 -3.42 13.07 4.85
CA GLU A 175 -2.99 12.43 3.60
C GLU A 175 -1.56 11.85 3.68
N HIS A 176 -0.76 12.25 4.67
CA HIS A 176 0.60 11.75 4.89
C HIS A 176 0.74 10.87 6.14
N GLN A 177 -0.36 10.50 6.79
CA GLN A 177 -0.33 9.58 7.93
C GLN A 177 -0.81 8.19 7.55
N ASP A 178 -0.58 7.25 8.45
CA ASP A 178 -0.88 5.82 8.26
C ASP A 178 -2.32 5.60 7.83
N ALA A 179 -2.46 4.76 6.82
CA ALA A 179 -3.72 4.20 6.37
C ALA A 179 -3.47 2.72 6.06
N ASN A 180 -4.54 1.93 6.10
CA ASN A 180 -4.52 0.49 5.83
C ASN A 180 -3.59 -0.33 6.76
N LEU A 181 -4.01 -1.56 7.04
CA LEU A 181 -3.18 -2.53 7.74
C LEU A 181 -3.43 -3.89 7.10
N LEU A 182 -2.49 -4.32 6.27
CA LEU A 182 -2.63 -5.54 5.48
C LEU A 182 -1.93 -6.70 6.17
N TRP A 183 -2.68 -7.73 6.57
CA TRP A 183 -2.10 -9.02 6.96
C TRP A 183 -1.66 -9.77 5.71
N SER A 184 -0.35 -9.88 5.49
CA SER A 184 0.21 -10.55 4.31
C SER A 184 0.36 -12.06 4.51
N ILE A 185 0.57 -12.79 3.42
CA ILE A 185 0.82 -14.24 3.44
C ILE A 185 1.96 -14.63 4.38
N ASP A 186 2.94 -13.74 4.58
CA ASP A 186 4.12 -14.00 5.39
C ASP A 186 3.88 -13.82 6.91
N ASN A 187 2.61 -13.66 7.32
CA ASN A 187 2.16 -13.40 8.68
C ASN A 187 2.67 -12.07 9.27
N TRP A 188 3.25 -11.19 8.45
CA TRP A 188 3.52 -9.82 8.81
C TRP A 188 2.37 -8.91 8.37
N LEU A 189 2.18 -7.84 9.13
CA LEU A 189 1.24 -6.77 8.88
C LEU A 189 1.99 -5.56 8.36
N TYR A 190 1.56 -5.06 7.21
CA TYR A 190 2.16 -3.92 6.52
C TYR A 190 1.21 -2.72 6.60
N VAL A 191 1.78 -1.51 6.71
CA VAL A 191 1.05 -0.25 6.84
C VAL A 191 1.59 0.74 5.80
N THR A 192 0.77 1.67 5.32
CA THR A 192 1.27 2.75 4.45
C THR A 192 2.08 3.79 5.24
N ASN A 193 2.78 4.68 4.54
CA ASN A 193 3.56 5.81 5.06
C ASN A 193 4.73 5.48 5.99
N LYS A 194 4.97 4.20 6.33
CA LYS A 194 6.01 3.82 7.29
C LYS A 194 6.87 2.67 6.80
N ALA A 195 8.16 2.77 7.14
CA ALA A 195 9.19 1.78 6.86
C ALA A 195 9.27 0.74 7.99
N PHE A 196 8.13 0.25 8.48
CA PHE A 196 8.06 -0.83 9.46
C PHE A 196 6.90 -1.76 9.16
N ARG A 197 6.93 -2.92 9.80
CA ARG A 197 5.89 -3.94 9.77
C ARG A 197 5.66 -4.48 11.17
N PHE A 198 4.51 -5.10 11.38
CA PHE A 198 4.16 -5.73 12.65
C PHE A 198 3.98 -7.23 12.47
N ARG A 199 4.16 -7.99 13.54
CA ARG A 199 3.71 -9.37 13.62
C ARG A 199 2.81 -9.50 14.83
N PHE A 200 1.64 -10.09 14.64
CA PHE A 200 0.76 -10.40 15.75
C PHE A 200 1.27 -11.68 16.44
N THR A 201 1.60 -11.60 17.71
CA THR A 201 2.17 -12.72 18.46
C THR A 201 1.69 -12.63 19.91
N ASN A 202 1.12 -13.73 20.43
CA ASN A 202 0.64 -13.81 21.81
C ASN A 202 -0.31 -12.66 22.22
N GLY A 203 -1.20 -12.25 21.31
CA GLY A 203 -2.19 -11.20 21.59
C GLY A 203 -1.65 -9.76 21.53
N THR A 204 -0.39 -9.54 21.14
CA THR A 204 0.23 -8.21 21.00
C THR A 204 0.98 -8.08 19.68
N PHE A 205 1.47 -6.87 19.38
CA PHE A 205 2.30 -6.62 18.21
C PHE A 205 3.79 -6.58 18.53
N VAL A 206 4.56 -7.34 17.75
CA VAL A 206 6.00 -7.17 17.63
C VAL A 206 6.30 -6.31 16.40
N ARG A 207 7.14 -5.28 16.54
CA ARG A 207 7.50 -4.37 15.45
C ARG A 207 8.87 -4.73 14.86
N ASP A 208 8.95 -4.75 13.54
CA ASP A 208 10.20 -4.87 12.77
C ASP A 208 10.33 -3.70 11.78
N THR A 209 11.56 -3.31 11.43
CA THR A 209 11.83 -2.15 10.56
C THR A 209 12.34 -2.57 9.19
N MET A 210 11.91 -1.87 8.14
CA MET A 210 12.30 -2.09 6.75
C MET A 210 12.94 -0.80 6.20
N PRO A 211 14.15 -0.44 6.65
CA PRO A 211 14.73 0.90 6.46
C PRO A 211 14.93 1.31 4.99
N GLU A 212 15.00 0.34 4.08
CA GLU A 212 15.24 0.54 2.65
C GLU A 212 13.96 0.36 1.81
N SER A 213 12.84 0.08 2.46
CA SER A 213 11.54 0.00 1.78
C SER A 213 11.07 1.38 1.34
N ALA A 214 10.37 1.43 0.21
CA ALA A 214 9.71 2.61 -0.27
C ALA A 214 8.32 2.62 0.38
N PRO A 215 8.07 3.47 1.39
CA PRO A 215 6.75 3.51 2.02
C PRO A 215 5.69 3.96 0.99
N GLY A 216 4.54 3.29 0.95
CA GLY A 216 3.36 3.79 0.23
C GLY A 216 2.73 5.02 0.91
N GLN A 217 1.60 5.48 0.40
CA GLN A 217 0.84 6.59 0.96
C GLN A 217 -0.61 6.19 1.28
N TRP A 218 -1.42 5.86 0.25
CA TRP A 218 -2.85 5.56 0.45
C TRP A 218 -3.21 4.12 0.11
N GLY A 219 -2.64 3.55 -0.95
CA GLY A 219 -2.89 2.17 -1.37
C GLY A 219 -1.84 1.19 -0.88
N LEU A 220 -2.29 0.02 -0.46
CA LEU A 220 -1.50 -1.14 -0.08
C LEU A 220 -2.29 -2.42 -0.36
N THR A 221 -1.77 -3.29 -1.21
CA THR A 221 -2.34 -4.60 -1.53
C THR A 221 -1.21 -5.63 -1.74
N GLN A 222 -1.57 -6.90 -1.91
CA GLN A 222 -0.65 -7.98 -2.27
C GLN A 222 -1.19 -8.84 -3.41
N ASP A 223 -0.30 -9.44 -4.21
CA ASP A 223 -0.67 -10.56 -5.10
C ASP A 223 -0.85 -11.88 -4.33
N GLU A 224 -1.14 -12.97 -5.04
CA GLU A 224 -1.34 -14.30 -4.43
C GLU A 224 -0.09 -14.90 -3.78
N THR A 225 1.10 -14.36 -4.06
CA THR A 225 2.37 -14.79 -3.49
C THR A 225 2.83 -13.94 -2.30
N GLY A 226 2.05 -12.92 -1.95
CA GLY A 226 2.38 -11.94 -0.92
C GLY A 226 3.37 -10.87 -1.37
N ARG A 227 3.50 -10.62 -2.68
CA ARG A 227 4.25 -9.49 -3.20
C ARG A 227 3.42 -8.22 -3.02
N LEU A 228 4.01 -7.19 -2.43
CA LEU A 228 3.31 -5.98 -2.03
C LEU A 228 3.33 -4.92 -3.12
N PHE A 229 2.19 -4.25 -3.28
CA PHE A 229 2.01 -3.10 -4.18
C PHE A 229 1.57 -1.91 -3.34
N PHE A 230 2.31 -0.83 -3.46
CA PHE A 230 2.01 0.44 -2.80
C PHE A 230 1.61 1.49 -3.82
N SER A 231 0.85 2.51 -3.41
CA SER A 231 0.63 3.73 -4.20
C SER A 231 1.18 4.98 -3.50
N ARG A 232 1.49 6.05 -4.26
CA ARG A 232 1.85 7.37 -3.73
C ARG A 232 1.13 8.47 -4.51
N ALA A 233 -0.02 8.91 -3.99
CA ALA A 233 -0.82 9.94 -4.64
C ALA A 233 -0.10 11.29 -4.75
N GLY A 234 0.54 11.77 -3.68
CA GLY A 234 1.29 13.03 -3.68
C GLY A 234 2.51 13.04 -4.61
N ALA A 235 3.03 11.86 -4.96
CA ALA A 235 4.07 11.68 -5.98
C ALA A 235 3.51 11.34 -7.37
N GLU A 236 2.19 11.19 -7.49
CA GLU A 236 1.49 10.82 -8.72
C GLU A 236 1.94 9.47 -9.27
N ILE A 237 2.25 8.53 -8.36
CA ILE A 237 2.72 7.18 -8.69
C ILE A 237 1.61 6.19 -8.36
N PRO A 238 0.98 5.58 -9.37
CA PRO A 238 -0.10 4.63 -9.15
C PRO A 238 0.40 3.39 -8.43
N ALA A 239 1.44 2.71 -8.89
CA ALA A 239 1.94 1.50 -8.24
C ALA A 239 3.45 1.53 -8.09
N LEU A 240 3.99 1.08 -6.95
CA LEU A 240 5.43 0.98 -6.71
C LEU A 240 5.75 -0.14 -5.70
N GLY A 241 7.04 -0.45 -5.54
CA GLY A 241 7.51 -1.40 -4.53
C GLY A 241 7.29 -2.87 -4.86
N PHE A 242 6.81 -3.19 -6.06
CA PHE A 242 6.40 -4.54 -6.47
C PHE A 242 7.50 -5.38 -7.13
N GLN A 243 8.70 -4.83 -7.39
CA GLN A 243 9.78 -5.61 -8.01
C GLN A 243 10.49 -6.56 -7.04
N GLN A 244 10.36 -6.33 -5.73
CA GLN A 244 10.90 -7.21 -4.70
C GLN A 244 10.19 -7.01 -3.37
N HIS A 245 10.40 -7.94 -2.44
CA HIS A 245 9.82 -7.83 -1.12
C HIS A 245 10.47 -6.70 -0.27
N PRO A 246 9.69 -5.83 0.40
CA PRO A 246 10.21 -4.63 1.07
C PRO A 246 11.13 -4.91 2.26
N ALA A 247 11.12 -6.12 2.82
CA ALA A 247 12.09 -6.54 3.84
C ALA A 247 13.54 -6.51 3.33
N TYR A 248 13.76 -6.56 2.01
CA TYR A 248 15.07 -6.43 1.39
C TYR A 248 15.30 -5.05 0.75
N GLY A 249 14.39 -4.10 0.97
CA GLY A 249 14.44 -2.76 0.41
C GLY A 249 13.60 -2.61 -0.85
N SER A 250 13.90 -1.60 -1.67
CA SER A 250 13.16 -1.30 -2.90
C SER A 250 14.04 -1.48 -4.12
N LEU A 251 13.48 -2.09 -5.16
CA LEU A 251 14.14 -2.27 -6.45
C LEU A 251 13.38 -1.51 -7.53
N GLU A 252 14.10 -0.73 -8.31
CA GLU A 252 13.55 0.06 -9.40
C GLU A 252 14.23 -0.34 -10.71
N VAL A 253 13.44 -0.84 -11.66
CA VAL A 253 13.91 -1.28 -12.98
C VAL A 253 13.23 -0.48 -14.09
N PRO A 254 13.95 -0.06 -15.14
CA PRO A 254 13.35 0.53 -16.33
C PRO A 254 12.31 -0.39 -16.97
N GLY A 255 11.28 0.20 -17.59
CA GLY A 255 10.24 -0.57 -18.28
C GLY A 255 9.30 -1.37 -17.36
N LYS A 256 9.26 -1.06 -16.06
CA LYS A 256 8.27 -1.62 -15.11
C LYS A 256 6.82 -1.20 -15.40
N TRP A 257 6.63 -0.24 -16.29
CA TRP A 257 5.36 0.29 -16.75
C TRP A 257 5.37 0.40 -18.27
N ASP A 258 4.21 0.21 -18.91
CA ASP A 258 4.04 0.60 -20.31
C ASP A 258 4.14 2.13 -20.50
N GLU A 259 4.32 2.58 -21.75
CA GLU A 259 4.55 4.00 -22.10
C GLU A 259 3.42 4.94 -21.66
N SER A 260 2.19 4.44 -21.54
CA SER A 260 0.97 5.21 -21.22
C SER A 260 0.41 4.95 -19.82
N PHE A 261 1.07 4.09 -19.03
CA PHE A 261 0.55 3.58 -17.77
C PHE A 261 0.33 4.65 -16.72
N LEU A 262 0.98 5.82 -16.84
CA LEU A 262 0.81 6.94 -15.92
C LEU A 262 -0.27 7.93 -16.35
N GLU A 263 -0.76 7.84 -17.59
CA GLU A 263 -1.78 8.73 -18.14
C GLU A 263 -3.17 8.13 -17.93
N PRO A 264 -4.07 8.79 -17.16
CA PRO A 264 -5.45 8.39 -17.00
C PRO A 264 -6.35 8.88 -18.16
N TRP A 265 -7.52 8.26 -18.27
CA TRP A 265 -8.52 8.53 -19.30
C TRP A 265 -9.93 8.80 -18.72
N PRO A 266 -10.11 9.88 -17.94
CA PRO A 266 -11.44 10.29 -17.48
C PRO A 266 -12.39 10.59 -18.65
N ILE A 267 -13.68 10.46 -18.38
CA ILE A 267 -14.76 10.78 -19.34
C ILE A 267 -15.53 12.06 -18.97
N VAL A 268 -15.00 12.85 -18.03
CA VAL A 268 -15.58 14.09 -17.52
C VAL A 268 -14.48 15.08 -17.16
N GLY A 269 -14.73 16.38 -17.34
CA GLY A 269 -13.77 17.42 -16.94
C GLY A 269 -13.54 17.47 -15.42
N THR A 270 -12.28 17.61 -15.01
CA THR A 270 -11.82 17.45 -13.62
C THR A 270 -11.17 18.73 -13.08
N LEU A 271 -11.88 19.85 -13.13
CA LEU A 271 -11.33 21.17 -12.77
C LEU A 271 -10.80 21.28 -11.33
N ASP A 272 -11.20 20.38 -10.45
CA ASP A 272 -10.79 20.25 -9.05
C ASP A 272 -9.52 19.40 -8.87
N ALA A 273 -8.67 19.27 -9.89
CA ALA A 273 -7.39 18.60 -9.76
C ALA A 273 -6.42 19.39 -8.87
N GLN A 274 -5.86 18.73 -7.84
CA GLN A 274 -4.96 19.34 -6.84
C GLN A 274 -3.72 20.01 -7.44
N GLY A 275 -3.17 19.45 -8.52
CA GLY A 275 -2.04 20.07 -9.23
C GLY A 275 -2.43 21.31 -10.04
N GLY A 276 -3.71 21.69 -10.10
CA GLY A 276 -4.24 22.80 -10.86
C GLY A 276 -4.26 22.57 -12.37
N LYS A 277 -4.34 23.66 -13.14
CA LYS A 277 -4.46 23.62 -14.62
C LYS A 277 -3.39 22.77 -15.32
N ARG A 278 -2.18 22.65 -14.75
CA ARG A 278 -1.10 21.81 -15.32
C ARG A 278 -1.43 20.32 -15.36
N ARG A 279 -2.40 19.88 -14.56
CA ARG A 279 -2.89 18.49 -14.52
C ARG A 279 -4.09 18.24 -15.41
N LEU A 280 -4.51 19.24 -16.17
CA LEU A 280 -5.64 19.14 -17.08
C LEU A 280 -5.15 19.04 -18.52
N LYS A 281 -5.76 18.15 -19.32
CA LYS A 281 -5.53 18.07 -20.76
C LYS A 281 -6.08 19.34 -21.43
N ALA A 282 -5.34 19.84 -22.41
CA ALA A 282 -5.77 20.98 -23.21
C ALA A 282 -6.97 20.57 -24.08
N GLY A 283 -8.04 21.37 -24.04
CA GLY A 283 -9.22 21.17 -24.88
C GLY A 283 -10.42 20.57 -24.13
N ASP A 284 -10.24 19.55 -23.29
CA ASP A 284 -11.34 18.86 -22.61
C ASP A 284 -11.33 18.96 -21.07
N SER A 285 -10.25 19.50 -20.48
CA SER A 285 -10.08 19.65 -19.03
C SER A 285 -10.13 18.34 -18.21
N THR A 286 -9.90 17.20 -18.84
CA THR A 286 -9.73 15.91 -18.14
C THR A 286 -8.36 15.79 -17.48
N LEU A 287 -8.22 14.89 -16.52
CA LEU A 287 -6.96 14.64 -15.83
C LEU A 287 -5.90 14.05 -16.79
N ASN A 288 -4.66 14.57 -16.75
CA ASN A 288 -3.56 14.12 -17.60
C ASN A 288 -2.54 13.21 -16.91
N ARG A 289 -2.63 13.06 -15.60
CA ARG A 289 -1.76 12.20 -14.78
C ARG A 289 -2.49 11.86 -13.48
N PHE A 290 -2.26 10.67 -12.94
CA PHE A 290 -2.78 10.32 -11.62
C PHE A 290 -2.46 11.39 -10.57
N THR A 291 -3.39 11.67 -9.67
CA THR A 291 -3.22 12.67 -8.60
C THR A 291 -3.79 12.23 -7.26
N GLY A 292 -4.76 11.30 -7.26
CA GLY A 292 -5.53 10.91 -6.10
C GLY A 292 -5.47 9.42 -5.79
N VAL A 293 -4.51 8.68 -6.35
CA VAL A 293 -4.43 7.20 -6.28
C VAL A 293 -4.68 6.67 -4.87
N ALA A 294 -5.80 5.98 -4.69
CA ALA A 294 -6.30 5.59 -3.38
C ALA A 294 -6.09 4.09 -3.08
N GLY A 295 -6.97 3.47 -2.28
CA GLY A 295 -6.89 2.07 -1.85
C GLY A 295 -6.97 1.08 -3.00
N GLN A 296 -5.83 0.57 -3.47
CA GLN A 296 -5.74 -0.37 -4.59
C GLN A 296 -5.95 -1.81 -4.14
N GLU A 297 -6.31 -2.66 -5.09
CA GLU A 297 -6.50 -4.10 -4.86
C GLU A 297 -5.92 -4.90 -6.03
N VAL A 298 -5.04 -5.86 -5.74
CA VAL A 298 -4.80 -6.96 -6.69
C VAL A 298 -5.98 -7.91 -6.52
N PHE A 299 -6.80 -8.03 -7.56
CA PHE A 299 -8.06 -8.74 -7.45
C PHE A 299 -7.83 -10.25 -7.44
N LEU A 300 -8.16 -10.89 -6.32
CA LEU A 300 -8.01 -12.33 -6.13
C LEU A 300 -9.36 -13.03 -5.99
N GLY A 301 -10.44 -12.38 -6.43
CA GLY A 301 -11.77 -12.96 -6.50
C GLY A 301 -11.98 -13.76 -7.79
N ASP A 302 -12.94 -14.68 -7.77
CA ASP A 302 -13.20 -15.62 -8.86
C ASP A 302 -14.43 -15.24 -9.71
N LYS A 303 -15.07 -14.07 -9.46
CA LYS A 303 -16.33 -13.66 -10.13
C LYS A 303 -16.16 -12.61 -11.22
N MET A 304 -14.94 -12.26 -11.59
CA MET A 304 -14.66 -11.29 -12.66
C MET A 304 -13.63 -11.81 -13.68
N PRO A 305 -13.82 -12.97 -14.33
CA PRO A 305 -12.90 -13.41 -15.38
C PRO A 305 -12.83 -12.36 -16.51
N PRO A 306 -11.63 -12.07 -17.08
CA PRO A 306 -10.32 -12.67 -16.81
C PRO A 306 -9.46 -11.83 -15.84
N ALA A 307 -10.07 -11.12 -14.88
CA ALA A 307 -9.41 -10.12 -14.03
C ALA A 307 -8.69 -10.66 -12.79
N TYR A 308 -8.75 -11.96 -12.52
CA TYR A 308 -7.97 -12.56 -11.42
C TYR A 308 -6.47 -12.25 -11.60
N GLY A 309 -5.83 -11.73 -10.56
CA GLY A 309 -4.44 -11.30 -10.55
C GLY A 309 -4.18 -9.91 -11.13
N ASP A 310 -5.19 -9.20 -11.64
CA ASP A 310 -5.02 -7.82 -12.12
C ASP A 310 -5.13 -6.80 -10.99
N LEU A 311 -4.42 -5.67 -11.13
CA LEU A 311 -4.41 -4.59 -10.16
C LEU A 311 -5.48 -3.54 -10.48
N PHE A 312 -6.39 -3.29 -9.55
CA PHE A 312 -7.42 -2.25 -9.63
C PHE A 312 -7.01 -1.01 -8.85
N ILE A 313 -7.07 0.14 -9.51
CA ILE A 313 -6.50 1.40 -9.03
C ILE A 313 -7.57 2.49 -9.04
N PRO A 314 -8.19 2.78 -7.89
CA PRO A 314 -9.09 3.92 -7.74
C PRO A 314 -8.37 5.27 -7.89
N GLU A 315 -8.95 6.17 -8.70
CA GLU A 315 -8.50 7.55 -8.89
C GLU A 315 -9.69 8.50 -8.72
N PRO A 316 -9.93 9.01 -7.49
CA PRO A 316 -11.10 9.80 -7.13
C PRO A 316 -11.15 11.18 -7.78
N VAL A 317 -9.99 11.75 -8.17
CA VAL A 317 -9.98 13.00 -8.95
C VAL A 317 -10.34 12.72 -10.40
N GLY A 318 -9.95 11.57 -10.94
CA GLY A 318 -10.29 11.14 -12.30
C GLY A 318 -11.70 10.57 -12.47
N ARG A 319 -12.42 10.30 -11.37
CA ARG A 319 -13.75 9.64 -11.36
C ARG A 319 -13.68 8.26 -12.04
N LEU A 320 -12.58 7.53 -11.80
CA LEU A 320 -12.27 6.32 -12.53
C LEU A 320 -11.58 5.27 -11.66
N ILE A 321 -11.61 4.03 -12.16
CA ILE A 321 -10.81 2.90 -11.66
C ILE A 321 -10.07 2.32 -12.85
N ARG A 322 -8.75 2.26 -12.77
CA ARG A 322 -7.92 1.55 -13.75
C ARG A 322 -7.85 0.08 -13.40
N ARG A 323 -7.89 -0.78 -14.41
CA ARG A 323 -7.44 -2.18 -14.32
C ARG A 323 -6.10 -2.30 -15.02
N ALA A 324 -5.08 -2.69 -14.27
CA ALA A 324 -3.72 -2.89 -14.74
C ALA A 324 -3.41 -4.39 -14.81
N LYS A 325 -2.92 -4.85 -15.97
CA LYS A 325 -2.38 -6.21 -16.09
C LYS A 325 -1.06 -6.29 -15.35
N ILE A 326 -0.84 -7.37 -14.61
CA ILE A 326 0.44 -7.70 -14.01
C ILE A 326 1.10 -8.76 -14.89
N GLU A 327 2.12 -8.37 -15.64
CA GLU A 327 2.84 -9.28 -16.55
C GLU A 327 4.19 -9.68 -15.96
N HIS A 328 4.46 -10.98 -15.89
CA HIS A 328 5.74 -11.52 -15.45
C HIS A 328 6.62 -11.81 -16.67
N GLN A 329 7.70 -11.07 -16.82
CA GLN A 329 8.65 -11.16 -17.92
C GLN A 329 10.03 -11.55 -17.37
N ASN A 330 10.31 -12.86 -17.27
CA ASN A 330 11.56 -13.40 -16.72
C ASN A 330 11.91 -12.80 -15.33
N GLY A 331 10.95 -12.77 -14.40
CA GLY A 331 11.11 -12.20 -13.06
C GLY A 331 10.94 -10.68 -12.97
N LYS A 332 10.86 -9.96 -14.11
CA LYS A 332 10.43 -8.56 -14.15
C LYS A 332 8.92 -8.45 -14.18
N ILE A 333 8.35 -7.66 -13.27
CA ILE A 333 6.94 -7.31 -13.34
C ILE A 333 6.77 -6.06 -14.19
N VAL A 334 5.85 -6.12 -15.16
CA VAL A 334 5.46 -4.98 -15.99
C VAL A 334 3.98 -4.73 -15.78
N LEU A 335 3.62 -3.49 -15.46
CA LEU A 335 2.22 -3.07 -15.39
C LEU A 335 1.82 -2.38 -16.69
N SER A 336 0.74 -2.86 -17.29
CA SER A 336 0.12 -2.26 -18.48
C SER A 336 -1.35 -1.94 -18.23
N ASN A 337 -1.89 -0.89 -18.86
CA ASN A 337 -3.32 -0.63 -18.78
C ASN A 337 -4.07 -1.69 -19.60
N ALA A 338 -5.09 -2.34 -19.02
CA ALA A 338 -5.84 -3.38 -19.70
C ALA A 338 -6.57 -2.85 -20.95
N TYR A 339 -6.82 -1.55 -21.04
CA TYR A 339 -7.55 -0.92 -22.14
C TYR A 339 -6.78 0.23 -22.76
N HIS A 340 -6.77 0.29 -24.09
CA HIS A 340 -6.14 1.40 -24.80
C HIS A 340 -6.94 2.70 -24.62
N GLN A 341 -6.30 3.69 -24.01
CA GLN A 341 -6.85 5.02 -23.76
C GLN A 341 -8.19 5.04 -22.99
N ALA A 342 -8.53 3.99 -22.25
CA ALA A 342 -9.77 3.88 -21.51
C ALA A 342 -9.50 3.33 -20.10
N GLU A 343 -10.52 3.34 -19.25
CA GLU A 343 -10.44 2.82 -17.89
C GLU A 343 -11.44 1.69 -17.68
N PHE A 344 -11.19 0.85 -16.67
CA PHE A 344 -12.12 -0.23 -16.34
C PHE A 344 -13.48 0.33 -15.93
N LEU A 345 -13.48 1.28 -15.01
CA LEU A 345 -14.68 2.02 -14.64
C LEU A 345 -14.38 3.51 -14.82
N ALA A 346 -15.25 4.24 -15.52
CA ALA A 346 -15.23 5.70 -15.49
C ALA A 346 -16.65 6.25 -15.34
N SER A 347 -16.78 7.33 -14.59
CA SER A 347 -18.08 7.98 -14.34
C SER A 347 -18.14 9.38 -14.93
N THR A 348 -19.33 9.75 -15.42
CA THR A 348 -19.66 11.14 -15.80
C THR A 348 -20.16 11.96 -14.60
N ASP A 349 -20.41 11.33 -13.45
CA ASP A 349 -20.78 12.00 -12.21
C ASP A 349 -19.53 12.65 -11.57
N PRO A 350 -19.48 13.98 -11.46
CA PRO A 350 -18.32 14.67 -10.90
C PRO A 350 -18.13 14.44 -9.39
N LEU A 351 -19.14 13.91 -8.69
CA LEU A 351 -19.11 13.58 -7.26
C LEU A 351 -18.73 12.13 -6.98
N PHE A 352 -18.58 11.27 -7.99
CA PHE A 352 -18.07 9.90 -7.82
C PHE A 352 -16.58 9.93 -7.42
N ARG A 353 -16.27 9.53 -6.18
CA ARG A 353 -14.94 9.52 -5.56
C ARG A 353 -14.56 8.11 -5.09
N PRO A 354 -14.14 7.21 -6.00
CA PRO A 354 -13.68 5.89 -5.60
C PRO A 354 -12.39 5.99 -4.79
N VAL A 355 -12.43 5.60 -3.53
CA VAL A 355 -11.32 5.70 -2.56
C VAL A 355 -10.76 4.34 -2.14
N MET A 356 -11.46 3.25 -2.41
CA MET A 356 -10.96 1.90 -2.17
C MET A 356 -11.58 0.89 -3.14
N ALA A 357 -10.78 -0.07 -3.58
CA ALA A 357 -11.20 -1.31 -4.19
C ALA A 357 -10.86 -2.47 -3.23
N ALA A 358 -11.65 -3.56 -3.24
CA ALA A 358 -11.39 -4.71 -2.39
C ALA A 358 -11.95 -6.01 -2.98
N THR A 359 -11.19 -7.10 -2.86
CA THR A 359 -11.69 -8.46 -3.10
C THR A 359 -12.54 -8.90 -1.90
N SER A 360 -13.74 -9.39 -2.18
CA SER A 360 -14.72 -9.74 -1.15
C SER A 360 -14.89 -11.26 -0.98
N PRO A 361 -15.55 -11.73 0.10
CA PRO A 361 -15.81 -13.15 0.32
C PRO A 361 -16.65 -13.81 -0.79
N ASP A 362 -17.57 -13.06 -1.41
CA ASP A 362 -18.40 -13.56 -2.50
C ASP A 362 -17.63 -13.65 -3.84
N GLY A 363 -16.37 -13.21 -3.86
CA GLY A 363 -15.46 -13.30 -5.01
C GLY A 363 -15.63 -12.16 -6.02
N CYS A 364 -16.43 -11.15 -5.70
CA CYS A 364 -16.63 -9.94 -6.50
C CYS A 364 -15.67 -8.82 -6.07
N LEU A 365 -15.53 -7.78 -6.91
CA LEU A 365 -14.79 -6.57 -6.57
C LEU A 365 -15.74 -5.56 -5.95
N TYR A 366 -15.39 -5.05 -4.77
CA TYR A 366 -16.14 -3.98 -4.11
C TYR A 366 -15.43 -2.65 -4.29
N VAL A 367 -16.21 -1.58 -4.47
CA VAL A 367 -15.72 -0.21 -4.61
C VAL A 367 -16.35 0.65 -3.53
N VAL A 368 -15.52 1.36 -2.77
CA VAL A 368 -15.94 2.37 -1.80
C VAL A 368 -15.88 3.73 -2.48
N ASP A 369 -17.02 4.39 -2.56
CA ASP A 369 -17.18 5.74 -3.09
C ASP A 369 -17.53 6.70 -1.94
N MET A 370 -16.64 7.66 -1.67
CA MET A 370 -16.87 8.66 -0.62
C MET A 370 -17.99 9.65 -1.00
N TYR A 371 -18.42 9.66 -2.26
CA TYR A 371 -19.45 10.50 -2.87
C TYR A 371 -19.55 11.93 -2.32
N ARG A 372 -18.64 12.80 -2.76
CA ARG A 372 -18.56 14.18 -2.23
C ARG A 372 -17.88 15.16 -3.16
N GLY A 373 -18.04 16.44 -2.84
CA GLY A 373 -17.47 17.53 -3.63
C GLY A 373 -15.97 17.71 -3.42
N ILE A 374 -15.57 18.21 -2.25
CA ILE A 374 -14.15 18.35 -1.88
C ILE A 374 -13.59 16.96 -1.53
N ILE A 375 -12.45 16.56 -2.09
CA ILE A 375 -11.80 15.28 -1.73
C ILE A 375 -10.41 15.48 -1.08
N GLN A 376 -9.85 16.69 -1.18
CA GLN A 376 -8.54 17.07 -0.65
C GLN A 376 -8.65 17.65 0.77
N GLU A 377 -7.61 17.49 1.59
CA GLU A 377 -7.54 18.12 2.91
C GLU A 377 -7.45 19.66 2.80
N GLY A 378 -7.85 20.37 3.85
CA GLY A 378 -7.95 21.84 3.91
C GLY A 378 -6.72 22.61 3.44
N GLN A 379 -5.51 22.06 3.63
CA GLN A 379 -4.26 22.68 3.17
C GLN A 379 -4.25 22.96 1.66
N TRP A 380 -4.95 22.16 0.85
CA TRP A 380 -5.01 22.31 -0.61
C TRP A 380 -6.06 23.33 -1.07
N VAL A 381 -7.04 23.66 -0.22
CA VAL A 381 -8.14 24.60 -0.48
C VAL A 381 -8.03 25.88 0.36
N GLY A 382 -6.82 26.22 0.83
CA GLY A 382 -6.54 27.46 1.57
C GLY A 382 -6.79 28.74 0.74
N GLU A 383 -6.96 29.88 1.43
CA GLU A 383 -7.21 31.18 0.78
C GLU A 383 -6.14 31.53 -0.27
N GLY A 384 -6.58 31.98 -1.44
CA GLY A 384 -5.72 32.27 -2.59
C GLY A 384 -5.27 31.06 -3.41
N SER A 385 -5.66 29.83 -3.06
CA SER A 385 -5.36 28.65 -3.87
C SER A 385 -6.27 28.53 -5.10
N TYR A 386 -5.74 27.93 -6.18
CA TYR A 386 -6.52 27.60 -7.38
C TYR A 386 -7.76 26.77 -7.05
N LEU A 387 -7.61 25.75 -6.19
CA LEU A 387 -8.70 24.87 -5.84
C LEU A 387 -9.80 25.60 -5.07
N ARG A 388 -9.46 26.53 -4.18
CA ARG A 388 -10.47 27.27 -3.42
C ARG A 388 -11.38 28.09 -4.33
N GLU A 389 -10.83 28.70 -5.38
CA GLU A 389 -11.63 29.41 -6.39
C GLU A 389 -12.58 28.47 -7.13
N VAL A 390 -12.09 27.28 -7.51
CA VAL A 390 -12.89 26.25 -8.16
C VAL A 390 -14.01 25.77 -7.23
N VAL A 391 -13.69 25.46 -5.97
CA VAL A 391 -14.66 25.02 -4.95
C VAL A 391 -15.74 26.08 -4.76
N LYS A 392 -15.38 27.34 -4.53
CA LYS A 392 -16.36 28.44 -4.36
C LYS A 392 -17.21 28.65 -5.62
N LYS A 393 -16.61 28.61 -6.82
CA LYS A 393 -17.33 28.78 -8.09
C LYS A 393 -18.31 27.63 -8.35
N LYS A 394 -17.92 26.40 -8.01
CA LYS A 394 -18.69 25.17 -8.27
C LYS A 394 -19.64 24.78 -7.13
N GLY A 395 -19.42 25.32 -5.93
CA GLY A 395 -20.13 24.94 -4.71
C GLY A 395 -19.79 23.53 -4.22
N TYR A 396 -18.56 23.04 -4.42
CA TYR A 396 -18.16 21.68 -4.03
C TYR A 396 -18.27 21.42 -2.52
N ASP A 397 -18.11 22.46 -1.71
CA ASP A 397 -18.29 22.47 -0.25
C ASP A 397 -19.72 22.14 0.20
N LYS A 398 -20.71 22.18 -0.70
CA LYS A 398 -22.12 21.91 -0.39
C LYS A 398 -22.53 20.44 -0.56
N PHE A 399 -21.63 19.60 -1.06
CA PHE A 399 -21.90 18.19 -1.37
C PHE A 399 -21.07 17.30 -0.42
N VAL A 400 -21.59 17.11 0.79
CA VAL A 400 -20.95 16.38 1.91
C VAL A 400 -21.95 15.42 2.56
N GLY A 401 -21.46 14.54 3.42
CA GLY A 401 -22.31 13.64 4.23
C GLY A 401 -22.94 12.49 3.45
N MET A 402 -22.40 12.18 2.27
CA MET A 402 -22.89 11.13 1.38
C MET A 402 -21.84 10.04 1.18
N GLY A 403 -22.20 8.89 0.59
CA GLY A 403 -21.33 7.75 0.48
C GLY A 403 -22.00 6.49 -0.02
N ARG A 404 -21.27 5.69 -0.82
CA ARG A 404 -21.79 4.50 -1.48
C ARG A 404 -20.77 3.37 -1.49
N ILE A 405 -21.27 2.14 -1.45
CA ILE A 405 -20.48 0.93 -1.69
C ILE A 405 -21.12 0.20 -2.85
N TYR A 406 -20.31 -0.18 -3.84
CA TYR A 406 -20.74 -0.93 -5.00
C TYR A 406 -20.08 -2.29 -5.05
N ARG A 407 -20.77 -3.28 -5.65
CA ARG A 407 -20.22 -4.59 -6.01
C ARG A 407 -20.17 -4.72 -7.52
N ILE A 408 -19.07 -5.26 -8.05
CA ILE A 408 -18.83 -5.49 -9.47
C ILE A 408 -18.55 -6.98 -9.71
N TYR A 409 -19.20 -7.55 -10.71
CA TYR A 409 -19.03 -8.94 -11.12
C TYR A 409 -19.22 -9.09 -12.63
N HIS A 410 -18.76 -10.21 -13.20
CA HIS A 410 -19.00 -10.53 -14.60
C HIS A 410 -20.28 -11.38 -14.74
N GLU A 411 -21.08 -11.14 -15.78
CA GLU A 411 -22.40 -11.76 -15.98
C GLU A 411 -22.38 -13.28 -16.16
N SER A 412 -21.23 -13.82 -16.58
CA SER A 412 -21.00 -15.27 -16.65
C SER A 412 -20.83 -15.91 -15.27
N GLN A 413 -20.71 -15.11 -14.22
CA GLN A 413 -20.50 -15.52 -12.84
C GLN A 413 -21.65 -15.04 -11.96
N LYS A 414 -21.79 -15.70 -10.81
CA LYS A 414 -22.68 -15.26 -9.73
C LYS A 414 -21.87 -15.05 -8.45
N PRO A 415 -22.24 -14.08 -7.60
CA PRO A 415 -21.64 -13.95 -6.28
C PRO A 415 -21.63 -15.29 -5.53
N GLY A 416 -20.53 -15.55 -4.84
CA GLY A 416 -20.32 -16.74 -4.02
C GLY A 416 -21.16 -16.76 -2.74
N PRO A 417 -21.11 -17.85 -1.98
CA PRO A 417 -21.88 -18.00 -0.75
C PRO A 417 -21.34 -17.10 0.38
N LYS A 418 -22.21 -16.78 1.33
CA LYS A 418 -21.83 -16.16 2.59
C LYS A 418 -20.84 -17.06 3.37
N PRO A 419 -19.70 -16.54 3.84
CA PRO A 419 -18.73 -17.31 4.61
C PRO A 419 -19.17 -17.56 6.05
N ASP A 420 -18.58 -18.59 6.65
CA ASP A 420 -18.82 -19.00 8.04
C ASP A 420 -17.56 -19.66 8.62
N LEU A 421 -16.45 -18.91 8.60
CA LEU A 421 -15.12 -19.40 8.96
C LEU A 421 -14.82 -19.25 10.45
N LEU A 422 -15.44 -18.31 11.17
CA LEU A 422 -15.07 -18.02 12.56
C LEU A 422 -15.28 -19.21 13.50
N LYS A 423 -16.35 -19.99 13.25
CA LYS A 423 -16.72 -21.15 14.06
C LYS A 423 -16.00 -22.45 13.67
N LYS A 424 -15.30 -22.47 12.53
CA LYS A 424 -14.60 -23.67 12.05
C LYS A 424 -13.40 -24.00 12.94
N SER A 425 -13.18 -25.29 13.13
CA SER A 425 -11.94 -25.81 13.73
C SER A 425 -10.75 -25.56 12.79
N PRO A 426 -9.52 -25.49 13.33
CA PRO A 426 -8.30 -25.40 12.53
C PRO A 426 -8.21 -26.49 11.45
N LYS A 427 -8.65 -27.71 11.76
CA LYS A 427 -8.70 -28.83 10.80
C LYS A 427 -9.67 -28.59 9.65
N GLU A 428 -10.83 -28.01 9.91
CA GLU A 428 -11.81 -27.63 8.86
C GLU A 428 -11.33 -26.44 8.03
N LEU A 429 -10.52 -25.54 8.61
CA LEU A 429 -9.96 -24.38 7.92
C LEU A 429 -8.92 -24.76 6.85
N LEU A 430 -8.23 -25.90 7.02
CA LEU A 430 -7.22 -26.37 6.06
C LEU A 430 -7.75 -26.48 4.63
N ALA A 431 -9.00 -26.92 4.45
CA ALA A 431 -9.60 -27.05 3.13
C ALA A 431 -9.58 -25.72 2.36
N TYR A 432 -9.70 -24.58 3.04
CA TYR A 432 -9.80 -23.27 2.40
C TYR A 432 -8.45 -22.70 1.98
N LEU A 433 -7.31 -23.34 2.30
CA LEU A 433 -5.99 -22.91 1.81
C LEU A 433 -5.84 -23.08 0.30
N SER A 434 -6.70 -23.87 -0.35
CA SER A 434 -6.77 -24.07 -1.81
C SER A 434 -7.99 -23.42 -2.47
N HIS A 435 -8.77 -22.62 -1.74
CA HIS A 435 -9.99 -21.99 -2.28
C HIS A 435 -9.67 -21.06 -3.47
N PRO A 436 -10.46 -21.02 -4.56
CA PRO A 436 -10.17 -20.20 -5.75
C PRO A 436 -10.13 -18.69 -5.47
N ASN A 437 -11.04 -18.19 -4.61
CA ASN A 437 -11.00 -16.81 -4.12
C ASN A 437 -9.94 -16.65 -3.00
N GLY A 438 -8.98 -15.76 -3.21
CA GLY A 438 -7.88 -15.47 -2.28
C GLY A 438 -8.30 -14.92 -0.93
N TRP A 439 -9.47 -14.26 -0.81
CA TRP A 439 -10.00 -13.83 0.48
C TRP A 439 -10.17 -15.00 1.45
N TRP A 440 -10.66 -16.14 0.95
CA TRP A 440 -10.86 -17.35 1.76
C TRP A 440 -9.53 -17.95 2.19
N ARG A 441 -8.55 -18.04 1.29
CA ARG A 441 -7.22 -18.57 1.60
C ARG A 441 -6.53 -17.75 2.69
N TYR A 442 -6.48 -16.43 2.50
CA TYR A 442 -5.87 -15.51 3.49
C TYR A 442 -6.61 -15.52 4.83
N THR A 443 -7.94 -15.54 4.81
CA THR A 443 -8.73 -15.57 6.05
C THR A 443 -8.56 -16.90 6.79
N ALA A 444 -8.56 -18.03 6.09
CA ALA A 444 -8.34 -19.34 6.69
C ALA A 444 -6.94 -19.46 7.32
N GLN A 445 -5.89 -19.08 6.58
CA GLN A 445 -4.53 -19.04 7.12
C GLN A 445 -4.45 -18.14 8.37
N LYS A 446 -4.95 -16.90 8.29
CA LYS A 446 -4.96 -15.95 9.41
C LYS A 446 -5.67 -16.55 10.62
N LEU A 447 -6.84 -17.16 10.44
CA LEU A 447 -7.60 -17.77 11.55
C LEU A 447 -6.87 -18.98 12.16
N ILE A 448 -6.21 -19.81 11.35
CA ILE A 448 -5.36 -20.90 11.86
C ILE A 448 -4.23 -20.32 12.74
N VAL A 449 -3.52 -19.32 12.22
CA VAL A 449 -2.42 -18.66 12.93
C VAL A 449 -2.91 -17.95 14.20
N LEU A 450 -4.11 -17.38 14.22
CA LEU A 450 -4.68 -16.79 15.43
C LEU A 450 -5.06 -17.85 16.48
N LYS A 451 -5.57 -19.01 16.04
CA LYS A 451 -5.99 -20.11 16.93
C LYS A 451 -4.81 -20.86 17.56
N GLN A 452 -3.64 -20.89 16.91
CA GLN A 452 -2.40 -21.54 17.40
C GLN A 452 -2.57 -23.03 17.77
N ASP A 453 -3.53 -23.72 17.17
CA ASP A 453 -3.73 -25.15 17.38
C ASP A 453 -2.69 -25.93 16.56
N LYS A 454 -1.77 -26.58 17.27
CA LYS A 454 -0.66 -27.33 16.65
C LYS A 454 -1.04 -28.77 16.30
N SER A 455 -2.26 -29.23 16.57
CA SER A 455 -2.68 -30.60 16.24
C SER A 455 -2.71 -30.86 14.73
N ILE A 456 -2.80 -29.81 13.90
CA ILE A 456 -2.89 -29.87 12.44
C ILE A 456 -1.52 -29.83 11.74
N VAL A 457 -0.42 -29.69 12.48
CA VAL A 457 0.94 -29.59 11.93
C VAL A 457 1.30 -30.79 11.03
N PRO A 458 0.98 -32.04 11.39
CA PRO A 458 1.24 -33.18 10.50
C PRO A 458 0.53 -33.05 9.15
N ASP A 459 -0.70 -32.56 9.13
CA ASP A 459 -1.47 -32.39 7.90
C ASP A 459 -0.87 -31.30 7.00
N LEU A 460 -0.41 -30.20 7.60
CA LEU A 460 0.26 -29.13 6.87
C LEU A 460 1.60 -29.58 6.29
N ILE A 461 2.37 -30.39 7.03
CA ILE A 461 3.61 -30.99 6.53
C ILE A 461 3.30 -31.92 5.35
N GLU A 462 2.30 -32.79 5.49
CA GLU A 462 1.85 -33.67 4.39
C GLU A 462 1.44 -32.87 3.15
N THR A 463 0.72 -31.75 3.31
CA THR A 463 0.40 -30.85 2.20
C THR A 463 1.66 -30.30 1.53
N VAL A 464 2.66 -29.82 2.28
CA VAL A 464 3.90 -29.27 1.70
C VAL A 464 4.75 -30.35 1.02
N GLU A 465 4.77 -31.58 1.55
CA GLU A 465 5.56 -32.69 0.99
C GLU A 465 4.86 -33.42 -0.17
N GLY A 466 3.53 -33.32 -0.26
CA GLY A 466 2.71 -34.01 -1.25
C GLY A 466 2.36 -33.14 -2.47
N ASN A 467 2.28 -33.76 -3.65
CA ASN A 467 1.81 -33.07 -4.87
C ASN A 467 0.27 -32.94 -4.94
N GLU A 468 -0.48 -33.71 -4.12
CA GLU A 468 -1.94 -33.64 -3.97
C GLU A 468 -2.27 -33.55 -2.48
N GLY A 469 -2.90 -32.46 -2.03
CA GLY A 469 -3.29 -32.26 -0.63
C GLY A 469 -4.49 -33.11 -0.20
N LEU A 470 -4.71 -33.21 1.12
CA LEU A 470 -5.83 -33.95 1.74
C LEU A 470 -7.23 -33.51 1.22
N PHE A 471 -7.32 -32.29 0.69
CA PHE A 471 -8.55 -31.66 0.20
C PHE A 471 -8.55 -31.41 -1.31
N SER A 472 -7.71 -32.15 -2.06
CA SER A 472 -7.67 -32.13 -3.52
C SER A 472 -9.07 -32.30 -4.13
N GLY A 473 -9.41 -31.41 -5.06
CA GLY A 473 -10.64 -31.45 -5.85
C GLY A 473 -11.89 -30.87 -5.18
N ILE A 474 -11.83 -30.41 -3.92
CA ILE A 474 -13.02 -29.91 -3.19
C ILE A 474 -13.64 -28.68 -3.85
N PHE A 475 -12.83 -27.83 -4.49
CA PHE A 475 -13.30 -26.63 -5.18
C PHE A 475 -13.25 -26.74 -6.72
N GLY A 476 -13.07 -27.95 -7.26
CA GLY A 476 -13.06 -28.20 -8.70
C GLY A 476 -11.77 -28.87 -9.20
N ALA A 477 -11.75 -29.23 -10.48
CA ALA A 477 -10.67 -30.00 -11.10
C ALA A 477 -9.41 -29.15 -11.42
N ASP A 478 -9.53 -27.83 -11.53
CA ASP A 478 -8.44 -26.91 -11.89
C ASP A 478 -7.75 -26.31 -10.66
N GLN A 479 -7.57 -27.10 -9.59
CA GLN A 479 -6.97 -26.65 -8.34
C GLN A 479 -5.47 -26.33 -8.50
N ASP A 480 -5.06 -25.16 -8.00
CA ASP A 480 -3.66 -24.76 -7.93
C ASP A 480 -2.99 -25.34 -6.68
N TYR A 481 -2.39 -26.53 -6.81
CA TYR A 481 -1.69 -27.20 -5.71
C TYR A 481 -0.44 -26.46 -5.23
N GLY A 482 0.26 -25.73 -6.11
CA GLY A 482 1.43 -24.95 -5.72
C GLY A 482 1.04 -23.82 -4.76
N LEU A 483 -0.11 -23.19 -5.00
CA LEU A 483 -0.65 -22.16 -4.13
C LEU A 483 -1.14 -22.71 -2.79
N GLU A 484 -1.74 -23.90 -2.77
CA GLU A 484 -2.09 -24.61 -1.54
C GLU A 484 -0.85 -24.90 -0.69
N ARG A 485 0.21 -25.44 -1.30
CA ARG A 485 1.50 -25.69 -0.62
C ARG A 485 2.15 -24.41 -0.12
N LEU A 486 2.07 -23.32 -0.89
CA LEU A 486 2.55 -22.01 -0.47
C LEU A 486 1.85 -21.53 0.80
N HIS A 487 0.52 -21.60 0.85
CA HIS A 487 -0.26 -21.24 2.03
C HIS A 487 0.03 -22.18 3.22
N ALA A 488 0.17 -23.49 2.98
CA ALA A 488 0.51 -24.45 4.03
C ALA A 488 1.89 -24.15 4.64
N LEU A 489 2.88 -23.84 3.81
CA LEU A 489 4.22 -23.46 4.24
C LEU A 489 4.23 -22.18 5.09
N TRP A 490 3.50 -21.14 4.68
CA TRP A 490 3.35 -19.92 5.49
C TRP A 490 2.51 -20.13 6.74
N THR A 491 1.55 -21.07 6.72
CA THR A 491 0.79 -21.44 7.92
C THR A 491 1.71 -22.10 8.96
N LEU A 492 2.58 -23.02 8.54
CA LEU A 492 3.60 -23.61 9.41
C LEU A 492 4.56 -22.57 9.97
N GLU A 493 4.93 -21.56 9.17
CA GLU A 493 5.72 -20.41 9.64
C GLU A 493 4.98 -19.61 10.72
N GLY A 494 3.68 -19.37 10.54
CA GLY A 494 2.85 -18.65 11.50
C GLY A 494 2.59 -19.41 12.81
N LEU A 495 2.64 -20.74 12.78
CA LEU A 495 2.56 -21.62 13.95
C LEU A 495 3.92 -21.83 14.65
N ASP A 496 5.00 -21.28 14.10
CA ASP A 496 6.39 -21.50 14.52
C ASP A 496 6.81 -22.99 14.48
N GLU A 497 6.37 -23.70 13.43
CA GLU A 497 6.59 -25.15 13.25
C GLU A 497 7.42 -25.47 12.01
N ILE A 498 8.07 -24.47 11.42
CA ILE A 498 9.07 -24.68 10.37
C ILE A 498 10.29 -25.38 10.96
N ASN A 499 10.83 -26.36 10.25
CA ASN A 499 12.12 -26.98 10.55
C ASN A 499 13.00 -27.04 9.30
N LYS A 500 14.26 -27.46 9.46
CA LYS A 500 15.23 -27.49 8.35
C LYS A 500 14.87 -28.52 7.28
N ASP A 501 14.46 -29.71 7.67
CA ASP A 501 14.15 -30.80 6.73
C ASP A 501 12.99 -30.42 5.82
N LEU A 502 11.95 -29.80 6.38
CA LEU A 502 10.82 -29.26 5.61
C LEU A 502 11.27 -28.24 4.55
N LEU A 503 12.16 -27.30 4.91
CA LEU A 503 12.68 -26.32 3.95
C LEU A 503 13.55 -26.97 2.87
N LEU A 504 14.34 -27.99 3.22
CA LEU A 504 15.14 -28.76 2.26
C LEU A 504 14.26 -29.53 1.27
N THR A 505 13.08 -29.98 1.69
CA THR A 505 12.05 -30.54 0.80
C THR A 505 11.45 -29.44 -0.08
N ALA A 506 11.01 -28.33 0.50
CA ALA A 506 10.37 -27.23 -0.24
C ALA A 506 11.31 -26.54 -1.25
N PHE A 507 12.63 -26.56 -1.03
CA PHE A 507 13.62 -26.12 -2.03
C PHE A 507 13.63 -26.93 -3.33
N LYS A 508 13.02 -28.13 -3.32
CA LYS A 508 12.93 -29.02 -4.48
C LYS A 508 11.53 -29.05 -5.10
N ASP A 509 10.62 -28.23 -4.60
CA ASP A 509 9.26 -28.15 -5.13
C ASP A 509 9.26 -27.80 -6.61
N GLU A 510 8.34 -28.36 -7.39
CA GLU A 510 8.20 -28.05 -8.82
C GLU A 510 7.77 -26.60 -9.05
N ASP A 511 6.99 -26.02 -8.12
CA ASP A 511 6.46 -24.67 -8.20
C ASP A 511 7.47 -23.65 -7.66
N ALA A 512 7.87 -22.70 -8.52
CA ALA A 512 8.80 -21.64 -8.18
C ALA A 512 8.32 -20.77 -7.00
N ARG A 513 7.00 -20.57 -6.85
CA ARG A 513 6.41 -19.76 -5.76
C ARG A 513 6.70 -20.40 -4.40
N VAL A 514 6.60 -21.72 -4.30
CA VAL A 514 6.94 -22.48 -3.08
C VAL A 514 8.43 -22.39 -2.79
N ARG A 515 9.29 -22.54 -3.81
CA ARG A 515 10.75 -22.41 -3.64
C ARG A 515 11.15 -21.00 -3.17
N VAL A 516 10.58 -19.94 -3.77
CA VAL A 516 10.79 -18.54 -3.35
C VAL A 516 10.40 -18.35 -1.89
N ALA A 517 9.23 -18.83 -1.48
CA ALA A 517 8.78 -18.74 -0.10
C ALA A 517 9.69 -19.50 0.88
N ALA A 518 10.08 -20.73 0.55
CA ALA A 518 11.00 -21.52 1.35
C ALA A 518 12.35 -20.79 1.54
N ILE A 519 12.89 -20.20 0.48
CA ILE A 519 14.14 -19.42 0.55
C ILE A 519 13.96 -18.23 1.49
N ARG A 520 12.86 -17.47 1.37
CA ARG A 520 12.55 -16.34 2.28
C ARG A 520 12.41 -16.77 3.74
N ILE A 521 11.74 -17.89 4.01
CA ILE A 521 11.59 -18.44 5.37
C ILE A 521 12.94 -18.88 5.94
N SER A 522 13.86 -19.35 5.09
CA SER A 522 15.20 -19.78 5.50
C SER A 522 16.08 -18.65 6.06
N ASP A 523 15.73 -17.38 5.84
CA ASP A 523 16.45 -16.19 6.34
C ASP A 523 16.78 -16.29 7.83
N ARG A 524 15.88 -16.87 8.64
CA ARG A 524 16.10 -17.02 10.09
C ARG A 524 17.30 -17.92 10.42
N PHE A 525 17.54 -18.96 9.62
CA PHE A 525 18.69 -19.86 9.76
C PHE A 525 19.96 -19.23 9.16
N VAL A 526 19.83 -18.50 8.06
CA VAL A 526 20.94 -17.74 7.45
C VAL A 526 21.46 -16.67 8.41
N LYS A 527 20.57 -15.94 9.09
CA LYS A 527 20.92 -14.97 10.15
C LYS A 527 21.67 -15.63 11.32
N GLN A 528 21.38 -16.89 11.61
CA GLN A 528 22.07 -17.70 12.62
C GLN A 528 23.37 -18.36 12.10
N ARG A 529 23.74 -18.14 10.84
CA ARG A 529 24.92 -18.74 10.19
C ARG A 529 24.89 -20.28 10.18
N ASP A 530 23.71 -20.90 10.04
CA ASP A 530 23.59 -22.36 9.92
C ASP A 530 24.25 -22.86 8.62
N ALA A 531 25.34 -23.62 8.76
CA ALA A 531 26.17 -24.05 7.62
C ALA A 531 25.42 -24.98 6.66
N ALA A 532 24.54 -25.86 7.17
CA ALA A 532 23.80 -26.80 6.33
C ALA A 532 22.76 -26.07 5.48
N MET A 533 22.07 -25.09 6.07
CA MET A 533 21.12 -24.25 5.33
C MET A 533 21.81 -23.40 4.27
N ILE A 534 22.95 -22.78 4.63
CA ILE A 534 23.74 -22.00 3.66
C ILE A 534 24.16 -22.89 2.49
N GLU A 535 24.67 -24.09 2.74
CA GLU A 535 25.08 -25.02 1.66
C GLU A 535 23.89 -25.45 0.79
N ALA A 536 22.72 -25.70 1.38
CA ALA A 536 21.51 -26.00 0.63
C ALA A 536 21.09 -24.84 -0.30
N LEU A 537 21.18 -23.60 0.18
CA LEU A 537 20.94 -22.41 -0.65
C LEU A 537 21.98 -22.25 -1.75
N ARG A 538 23.25 -22.61 -1.52
CA ARG A 538 24.29 -22.60 -2.58
C ARG A 538 23.94 -23.55 -3.73
N ALA A 539 23.34 -24.70 -3.43
CA ALA A 539 22.90 -25.65 -4.46
C ALA A 539 21.80 -25.08 -5.38
N LEU A 540 20.98 -24.13 -4.89
CA LEU A 540 19.92 -23.47 -5.66
C LEU A 540 20.43 -22.41 -6.64
N THR A 541 21.73 -22.11 -6.65
CA THR A 541 22.31 -21.15 -7.62
C THR A 541 22.17 -21.58 -9.08
N ASN A 542 21.78 -22.83 -9.33
CA ASN A 542 21.51 -23.40 -10.66
C ASN A 542 20.02 -23.51 -10.99
N ASP A 543 19.12 -22.98 -10.16
CA ASP A 543 17.69 -22.89 -10.51
C ASP A 543 17.51 -22.11 -11.82
N THR A 544 16.50 -22.49 -12.60
CA THR A 544 16.23 -21.87 -13.90
C THR A 544 15.22 -20.74 -13.81
N ASP A 545 14.46 -20.65 -12.72
CA ASP A 545 13.46 -19.61 -12.51
C ASP A 545 14.09 -18.30 -12.03
N ALA A 546 13.74 -17.21 -12.70
CA ALA A 546 14.35 -15.91 -12.42
C ALA A 546 13.93 -15.32 -11.06
N GLU A 547 12.70 -15.59 -10.59
CA GLU A 547 12.24 -15.12 -9.28
C GLU A 547 12.91 -15.90 -8.15
N VAL A 548 13.14 -17.21 -8.33
CA VAL A 548 13.92 -18.03 -7.39
C VAL A 548 15.34 -17.49 -7.27
N LEU A 549 16.01 -17.23 -8.40
CA LEU A 549 17.36 -16.68 -8.41
C LEU A 549 17.43 -15.27 -7.80
N GLN A 550 16.43 -14.41 -8.07
CA GLN A 550 16.33 -13.10 -7.45
C GLN A 550 16.22 -13.21 -5.93
N GLN A 551 15.29 -14.03 -5.42
CA GLN A 551 15.11 -14.24 -3.98
C GLN A 551 16.35 -14.85 -3.33
N LEU A 552 17.06 -15.73 -4.03
CA LEU A 552 18.33 -16.29 -3.55
C LEU A 552 19.41 -15.20 -3.40
N ILE A 553 19.54 -14.29 -4.37
CA ILE A 553 20.45 -13.13 -4.27
C ILE A 553 20.07 -12.26 -3.07
N LEU A 554 18.78 -11.97 -2.88
CA LEU A 554 18.29 -11.18 -1.73
C LEU A 554 18.64 -11.84 -0.38
N THR A 555 18.48 -13.16 -0.29
CA THR A 555 18.81 -13.95 0.90
C THR A 555 20.32 -13.94 1.18
N PHE A 556 21.14 -14.11 0.14
CA PHE A 556 22.60 -14.04 0.25
C PHE A 556 23.11 -12.68 0.71
N ARG A 557 22.31 -11.61 0.59
CA ARG A 557 22.65 -10.29 1.13
C ARG A 557 22.89 -10.31 2.63
N ILE A 558 22.22 -11.19 3.37
CA ILE A 558 22.37 -11.34 4.83
C ILE A 558 23.82 -11.73 5.21
N ILE A 559 24.49 -12.47 4.31
CA ILE A 559 25.84 -13.00 4.50
C ILE A 559 26.80 -12.55 3.38
N ASN A 560 26.58 -11.34 2.85
CA ASN A 560 27.16 -10.82 1.62
C ASN A 560 28.65 -11.14 1.40
N ASN A 561 29.51 -11.02 2.40
CA ASN A 561 30.96 -11.26 2.28
C ASN A 561 31.33 -12.69 1.89
N GLU A 562 30.49 -13.69 2.19
CA GLU A 562 30.74 -15.11 1.93
C GLU A 562 30.12 -15.60 0.60
N THR A 563 29.28 -14.77 -0.01
CA THR A 563 28.41 -15.13 -1.14
C THR A 563 28.58 -14.22 -2.36
N LYS A 564 29.50 -13.23 -2.32
CA LYS A 564 29.76 -12.31 -3.44
C LYS A 564 30.03 -13.04 -4.75
N ASP A 565 30.87 -14.06 -4.72
CA ASP A 565 31.23 -14.83 -5.92
C ASP A 565 30.04 -15.57 -6.51
N LEU A 566 29.11 -16.04 -5.66
CA LEU A 566 27.87 -16.67 -6.10
C LEU A 566 26.91 -15.66 -6.72
N VAL A 567 26.71 -14.52 -6.06
CA VAL A 567 25.87 -13.43 -6.60
C VAL A 567 26.41 -12.96 -7.95
N GLN A 568 27.73 -12.78 -8.06
CA GLN A 568 28.38 -12.42 -9.32
C GLN A 568 28.24 -13.52 -10.38
N SER A 569 28.35 -14.79 -10.00
CA SER A 569 28.17 -15.93 -10.91
C SER A 569 26.76 -15.97 -11.49
N ILE A 570 25.73 -15.79 -10.66
CA ILE A 570 24.34 -15.70 -11.12
C ILE A 570 24.18 -14.51 -12.08
N ALA A 571 24.63 -13.31 -11.70
CA ALA A 571 24.52 -12.12 -12.54
C ALA A 571 25.19 -12.28 -13.91
N ASN A 572 26.36 -12.95 -13.96
CA ASN A 572 27.08 -13.21 -15.21
C ASN A 572 26.38 -14.24 -16.10
N ARG A 573 25.60 -15.17 -15.53
CA ARG A 573 24.82 -16.16 -16.30
C ARG A 573 23.57 -15.55 -16.94
N TYR A 574 23.04 -14.47 -16.37
CA TYR A 574 21.83 -13.79 -16.84
C TYR A 574 22.10 -12.31 -17.20
N PRO A 575 23.00 -12.02 -18.16
CA PRO A 575 23.43 -10.66 -18.49
C PRO A 575 22.34 -9.77 -19.11
N ASP A 576 21.26 -10.37 -19.59
CA ASP A 576 20.12 -9.70 -20.21
C ASP A 576 18.87 -9.64 -19.30
N ASN A 577 18.96 -10.18 -18.08
CA ASN A 577 17.88 -10.09 -17.10
C ASN A 577 18.06 -8.83 -16.23
N ASP A 578 17.22 -7.81 -16.48
CA ASP A 578 17.27 -6.53 -15.78
C ASP A 578 17.15 -6.67 -14.25
N VAL A 579 16.25 -7.54 -13.79
CA VAL A 579 15.95 -7.71 -12.36
C VAL A 579 17.09 -8.41 -11.64
N ILE A 580 17.61 -9.51 -12.20
CA ILE A 580 18.76 -10.23 -11.62
C ILE A 580 19.97 -9.29 -11.54
N LYS A 581 20.24 -8.52 -12.60
CA LYS A 581 21.35 -7.56 -12.64
C LYS A 581 21.21 -6.45 -11.64
N ALA A 582 20.04 -5.82 -11.57
CA ALA A 582 19.78 -4.72 -10.64
C ALA A 582 19.88 -5.23 -9.19
N THR A 583 19.27 -6.37 -8.89
CA THR A 583 19.32 -7.00 -7.56
C THR A 583 20.76 -7.37 -7.16
N ALA A 584 21.54 -7.97 -8.05
CA ALA A 584 22.94 -8.30 -7.80
C ALA A 584 23.79 -7.05 -7.61
N ALA A 585 23.57 -5.99 -8.41
CA ALA A 585 24.28 -4.73 -8.29
C ALA A 585 24.01 -4.05 -6.94
N GLU A 586 22.75 -4.02 -6.49
CA GLU A 586 22.39 -3.51 -5.17
C GLU A 586 23.02 -4.34 -4.05
N ASN A 587 23.00 -5.67 -4.18
CA ASN A 587 23.60 -6.58 -3.20
C ASN A 587 25.12 -6.39 -3.04
N LEU A 588 25.81 -6.20 -4.17
CA LEU A 588 27.26 -6.01 -4.23
C LEU A 588 27.68 -4.58 -3.89
N ASN A 589 26.73 -3.63 -3.81
CA ASN A 589 27.01 -2.23 -3.51
C ASN A 589 27.43 -2.04 -2.04
N PRO A 590 28.67 -1.56 -1.76
CA PRO A 590 29.13 -1.29 -0.40
C PRO A 590 28.32 -0.21 0.33
N ALA A 591 27.73 0.76 -0.39
CA ALA A 591 26.96 1.87 0.18
C ALA A 591 25.60 1.42 0.73
N PHE A 592 25.02 0.34 0.23
CA PHE A 592 23.75 -0.19 0.71
C PHE A 592 23.88 -0.86 2.10
N SER A 593 25.11 -1.03 2.59
CA SER A 593 25.37 -1.34 4.00
C SER A 593 25.13 -0.15 4.94
N GLU A 594 24.76 1.03 4.45
CA GLU A 594 24.80 2.32 5.16
C GLU A 594 24.20 2.30 6.56
N VAL A 595 23.06 1.66 6.85
CA VAL A 595 22.54 1.62 8.23
C VAL A 595 23.44 0.79 9.14
N GLN A 596 23.94 -0.33 8.65
CA GLN A 596 24.86 -1.19 9.36
C GLN A 596 26.24 -0.56 9.47
N ALA A 597 26.73 0.08 8.41
CA ALA A 597 27.95 0.86 8.37
C ALA A 597 27.85 2.11 9.26
N LEU A 598 26.70 2.77 9.38
CA LEU A 598 26.46 3.86 10.33
C LEU A 598 26.46 3.31 11.76
N ARG A 599 25.79 2.18 12.02
CA ARG A 599 25.85 1.49 13.32
C ARG A 599 27.29 1.13 13.70
N ASP A 600 28.08 0.60 12.77
CA ASP A 600 29.46 0.19 12.99
C ASP A 600 30.41 1.40 13.12
N LYS A 601 30.24 2.43 12.28
CA LYS A 601 31.02 3.69 12.28
C LYS A 601 30.82 4.50 13.56
N PHE A 602 29.60 4.51 14.10
CA PHE A 602 29.27 5.26 15.31
C PHE A 602 29.31 4.40 16.59
N ARG A 603 29.62 3.10 16.50
CA ARG A 603 29.81 2.18 17.64
C ARG A 603 30.84 2.68 18.66
N LEU A 604 31.85 3.42 18.21
CA LEU A 604 32.94 3.95 19.05
C LEU A 604 32.71 5.39 19.57
N ARG A 605 31.65 6.09 19.11
CA ARG A 605 31.38 7.51 19.46
C ARG A 605 30.42 7.72 20.64
N GLY A 606 29.85 6.66 21.23
CA GLY A 606 28.93 6.76 22.37
C GLY A 606 27.47 7.01 21.97
N GLY A 607 26.55 6.63 22.88
CA GLY A 607 25.14 6.31 22.60
C GLY A 607 24.27 7.41 21.98
N ASP A 608 24.50 8.68 22.30
CA ASP A 608 23.58 9.75 21.89
C ASP A 608 23.84 10.24 20.46
N ALA A 609 25.09 10.46 20.06
CA ALA A 609 25.43 10.89 18.69
C ALA A 609 25.16 9.78 17.65
N ALA A 610 25.39 8.53 18.02
CA ALA A 610 25.08 7.38 17.18
C ALA A 610 23.57 7.24 16.97
N SER A 611 22.80 7.31 18.05
CA SER A 611 21.33 7.24 18.00
C SER A 611 20.75 8.41 17.21
N GLN A 612 21.26 9.62 17.43
CA GLN A 612 20.86 10.82 16.70
C GLN A 612 21.09 10.70 15.19
N ILE A 613 22.25 10.20 14.75
CA ILE A 613 22.51 10.00 13.31
C ILE A 613 21.64 8.90 12.72
N ILE A 614 21.44 7.80 13.43
CA ILE A 614 20.59 6.70 12.98
C ILE A 614 19.12 7.13 12.91
N ASN A 615 18.64 7.87 13.90
CA ASN A 615 17.29 8.42 13.92
C ASN A 615 17.14 9.47 12.82
N GLY A 616 18.13 10.35 12.65
CA GLY A 616 18.16 11.33 11.57
C GLY A 616 18.17 10.68 10.19
N TYR A 617 18.89 9.57 9.99
CA TYR A 617 18.84 8.77 8.78
C TYR A 617 17.43 8.24 8.54
N LYS A 618 16.79 7.65 9.56
CA LYS A 618 15.42 7.12 9.45
C LYS A 618 14.44 8.23 9.08
N ILE A 619 14.49 9.35 9.80
CA ILE A 619 13.66 10.53 9.55
C ILE A 619 13.90 11.05 8.12
N PHE A 620 15.15 11.14 7.69
CA PHE A 620 15.49 11.59 6.35
C PHE A 620 14.89 10.66 5.28
N LYS A 621 15.06 9.34 5.44
CA LYS A 621 14.53 8.34 4.51
C LYS A 621 13.00 8.37 4.49
N GLU A 622 12.36 8.46 5.65
CA GLU A 622 10.90 8.50 5.79
C GLU A 622 10.28 9.78 5.23
N TYR A 623 10.87 10.95 5.54
CA TYR A 623 10.20 12.23 5.34
C TYR A 623 10.85 13.14 4.30
N CYS A 624 12.18 13.21 4.27
CA CYS A 624 12.89 14.19 3.44
C CYS A 624 13.24 13.64 2.05
N SER A 625 13.47 12.33 1.95
CA SER A 625 13.93 11.68 0.73
C SER A 625 12.88 11.62 -0.37
N THR A 626 11.60 11.72 0.01
CA THR A 626 10.44 11.77 -0.90
C THR A 626 10.55 12.93 -1.88
N CYS A 627 11.05 14.08 -1.44
CA CYS A 627 11.27 15.26 -2.27
C CYS A 627 12.74 15.43 -2.67
N HIS A 628 13.69 15.26 -1.75
CA HIS A 628 15.11 15.53 -1.99
C HIS A 628 15.89 14.33 -2.59
N GLY A 629 15.21 13.21 -2.83
CA GLY A 629 15.80 11.98 -3.31
C GLY A 629 16.50 11.17 -2.20
N PRO A 630 16.69 9.86 -2.39
CA PRO A 630 17.27 8.95 -1.39
C PRO A 630 18.71 9.30 -0.99
N GLU A 631 19.44 9.99 -1.86
CA GLU A 631 20.83 10.44 -1.62
C GLU A 631 20.92 11.96 -1.34
N GLY A 632 19.78 12.66 -1.23
CA GLY A 632 19.77 14.11 -1.02
C GLY A 632 20.29 14.93 -2.20
N LYS A 633 20.38 14.35 -3.40
CA LYS A 633 20.83 15.02 -4.63
C LYS A 633 19.78 15.96 -5.25
N GLY A 634 18.59 16.02 -4.66
CA GLY A 634 17.45 16.74 -5.22
C GLY A 634 16.78 15.95 -6.34
N ILE A 635 15.54 16.33 -6.64
CA ILE A 635 14.78 15.82 -7.77
C ILE A 635 14.45 17.03 -8.65
N PRO A 636 14.83 17.04 -9.94
CA PRO A 636 14.61 18.19 -10.82
C PRO A 636 13.17 18.70 -10.77
N GLN A 637 13.02 20.02 -10.63
CA GLN A 637 11.73 20.73 -10.48
C GLN A 637 10.89 20.38 -9.23
N LEU A 638 11.29 19.40 -8.43
CA LEU A 638 10.57 19.00 -7.21
C LEU A 638 11.26 19.53 -5.95
N ALA A 639 12.56 19.28 -5.77
CA ALA A 639 13.30 19.83 -4.62
C ALA A 639 14.80 19.99 -4.91
N PRO A 640 15.45 20.98 -4.29
CA PRO A 640 16.87 21.26 -4.48
C PRO A 640 17.77 20.17 -3.86
N PRO A 641 19.03 20.06 -4.32
CA PRO A 641 20.04 19.24 -3.65
C PRO A 641 20.32 19.73 -2.22
N LEU A 642 20.47 18.77 -1.31
CA LEU A 642 20.99 18.95 0.05
C LEU A 642 22.50 18.67 0.10
N VAL A 643 23.00 17.79 -0.78
CA VAL A 643 24.43 17.50 -0.95
C VAL A 643 25.17 18.75 -1.41
N GLY A 644 26.20 19.15 -0.67
CA GLY A 644 27.04 20.31 -0.98
C GLY A 644 26.35 21.67 -0.87
N SER A 645 25.08 21.71 -0.45
CA SER A 645 24.26 22.93 -0.46
C SER A 645 24.77 23.94 0.57
N PRO A 646 25.07 25.20 0.21
CA PRO A 646 25.44 26.26 1.16
C PRO A 646 24.50 26.43 2.38
N ARG A 647 23.21 26.13 2.21
CA ARG A 647 22.21 26.16 3.30
C ARG A 647 22.40 25.02 4.29
N VAL A 648 22.93 23.88 3.84
CA VAL A 648 23.22 22.72 4.67
C VAL A 648 24.64 22.80 5.23
N THR A 649 25.62 23.18 4.41
CA THR A 649 27.05 23.15 4.78
C THR A 649 27.51 24.40 5.53
N GLY A 650 26.75 25.50 5.44
CA GLY A 650 27.01 26.74 6.16
C GLY A 650 26.43 26.75 7.58
N ASP A 651 25.85 27.89 7.94
CA ASP A 651 25.26 28.15 9.25
C ASP A 651 24.20 27.11 9.65
N PRO A 652 24.39 26.38 10.77
CA PRO A 652 23.45 25.36 11.24
C PRO A 652 22.06 25.91 11.61
N GLU A 653 21.88 27.22 11.80
CA GLU A 653 20.55 27.78 12.04
C GLU A 653 19.67 27.78 10.79
N VAL A 654 20.25 27.92 9.61
CA VAL A 654 19.51 27.99 8.34
C VAL A 654 18.64 26.76 8.09
N PRO A 655 19.15 25.51 8.17
CA PRO A 655 18.31 24.33 7.97
C PRO A 655 17.27 24.17 9.10
N ILE A 656 17.55 24.65 10.31
CA ILE A 656 16.58 24.65 11.41
C ILE A 656 15.44 25.63 11.11
N LYS A 657 15.74 26.86 10.69
CA LYS A 657 14.75 27.89 10.33
C LYS A 657 13.87 27.43 9.16
N ILE A 658 14.48 26.81 8.15
CA ILE A 658 13.77 26.21 7.01
C ILE A 658 12.84 25.09 7.49
N LEU A 659 13.30 24.19 8.36
CA LEU A 659 12.42 23.13 8.87
C LEU A 659 11.31 23.67 9.78
N LEU A 660 11.54 24.75 10.53
CA LEU A 660 10.52 25.32 11.42
C LEU A 660 9.44 26.15 10.69
N HIS A 661 9.74 26.76 9.55
CA HIS A 661 8.77 27.66 8.89
C HIS A 661 8.61 27.41 7.40
N GLY A 662 9.32 26.43 6.84
CA GLY A 662 9.35 26.13 5.41
C GLY A 662 10.12 27.16 4.58
N LEU A 663 10.18 26.92 3.27
CA LEU A 663 10.90 27.77 2.31
C LEU A 663 10.06 27.94 1.04
N THR A 664 9.97 29.16 0.52
CA THR A 664 9.27 29.49 -0.73
C THR A 664 10.12 30.38 -1.63
N GLY A 665 9.76 30.43 -2.92
CA GLY A 665 10.44 31.17 -3.96
C GLY A 665 11.70 30.46 -4.51
N PRO A 666 12.45 31.13 -5.37
CA PRO A 666 13.52 30.50 -6.14
C PRO A 666 14.71 30.13 -5.24
N VAL A 667 15.25 28.93 -5.46
CA VAL A 667 16.45 28.41 -4.78
C VAL A 667 17.57 28.29 -5.80
N ASP A 668 18.65 29.07 -5.59
CA ASP A 668 19.79 29.17 -6.52
C ASP A 668 19.38 29.50 -7.97
N GLY A 669 18.36 30.35 -8.12
CA GLY A 669 17.83 30.77 -9.42
C GLY A 669 16.89 29.76 -10.09
N VAL A 670 16.58 28.64 -9.42
CA VAL A 670 15.62 27.64 -9.90
C VAL A 670 14.31 27.75 -9.12
N GLU A 671 13.21 27.83 -9.86
CA GLU A 671 11.85 27.71 -9.31
C GLU A 671 11.47 26.22 -9.18
N TYR A 672 10.95 25.85 -8.01
CA TYR A 672 10.50 24.49 -7.72
C TYR A 672 8.98 24.45 -7.61
N ASN A 673 8.40 23.27 -7.85
CA ASN A 673 6.95 23.07 -7.84
C ASN A 673 6.38 23.14 -6.40
N GLY A 674 6.11 24.36 -5.93
CA GLY A 674 5.52 24.63 -4.62
C GLY A 674 6.56 24.91 -3.53
N PRO A 675 6.12 25.44 -2.36
CA PRO A 675 7.00 25.69 -1.23
C PRO A 675 7.43 24.39 -0.54
N MET A 676 8.60 24.40 0.09
CA MET A 676 8.94 23.40 1.10
C MET A 676 8.11 23.67 2.35
N ALA A 677 7.22 22.75 2.68
CA ALA A 677 6.37 22.85 3.87
C ALA A 677 7.19 22.89 5.18
N SER A 678 6.63 23.57 6.18
CA SER A 678 7.17 23.54 7.54
C SER A 678 7.00 22.16 8.19
N VAL A 679 7.95 21.81 9.06
CA VAL A 679 7.86 20.70 10.02
C VAL A 679 7.92 21.18 11.48
N ALA A 680 7.54 22.43 11.77
CA ALA A 680 7.53 22.99 13.12
C ALA A 680 6.72 22.17 14.14
N GLN A 681 5.73 21.42 13.70
CA GLN A 681 4.94 20.52 14.54
C GLN A 681 5.79 19.39 15.16
N GLN A 682 6.96 19.10 14.60
CA GLN A 682 7.90 18.12 15.14
C GLN A 682 8.66 18.70 16.32
N ASN A 683 9.02 17.85 17.29
CA ASN A 683 9.74 18.28 18.49
C ASN A 683 11.20 18.66 18.17
N ASP A 684 11.87 19.26 19.17
CA ASP A 684 13.25 19.73 19.00
C ASP A 684 14.25 18.60 18.71
N GLU A 685 14.00 17.39 19.23
CA GLU A 685 14.84 16.21 19.03
C GLU A 685 14.75 15.71 17.59
N TYR A 686 13.54 15.63 17.02
CA TYR A 686 13.31 15.22 15.64
C TYR A 686 14.05 16.12 14.64
N ILE A 687 13.92 17.45 14.82
CA ILE A 687 14.58 18.42 13.94
C ILE A 687 16.10 18.34 14.13
N ALA A 688 16.57 18.19 15.38
CA ALA A 688 17.98 18.02 15.68
C ALA A 688 18.55 16.77 14.98
N ASP A 689 17.84 15.65 15.05
CA ASP A 689 18.25 14.37 14.47
C ASP A 689 18.37 14.43 12.95
N VAL A 690 17.33 14.90 12.27
CA VAL A 690 17.34 14.96 10.79
C VAL A 690 18.35 15.98 10.27
N VAL A 691 18.46 17.15 10.90
CA VAL A 691 19.46 18.16 10.52
C VAL A 691 20.87 17.62 10.75
N SER A 692 21.09 16.91 11.85
CA SER A 692 22.36 16.26 12.15
C SER A 692 22.75 15.23 11.10
N TYR A 693 21.81 14.37 10.68
CA TYR A 693 22.07 13.41 9.61
C TYR A 693 22.38 14.12 8.29
N ILE A 694 21.54 15.07 7.86
CA ILE A 694 21.72 15.80 6.58
C ILE A 694 23.07 16.53 6.55
N ARG A 695 23.47 17.12 7.68
CA ARG A 695 24.73 17.87 7.80
C ARG A 695 25.95 16.96 7.87
N ALA A 696 25.88 15.89 8.64
CA ALA A 696 27.04 15.03 8.87
C ALA A 696 27.22 13.95 7.80
N GLN A 697 26.14 13.52 7.15
CA GLN A 697 26.12 12.52 6.08
C GLN A 697 25.79 13.18 4.74
N LEU A 698 25.47 12.40 3.71
CA LEU A 698 25.18 12.89 2.35
C LEU A 698 26.35 13.72 1.76
N ASN A 699 27.59 13.33 2.08
CA ASN A 699 28.83 14.02 1.68
C ASN A 699 28.96 15.49 2.13
N ASN A 700 28.23 15.91 3.17
CA ASN A 700 28.31 17.28 3.69
C ASN A 700 29.39 17.46 4.79
N GLU A 701 29.68 16.40 5.55
CA GLU A 701 30.76 16.32 6.55
C GLU A 701 30.78 17.49 7.56
N LYS A 702 29.61 17.94 8.02
CA LYS A 702 29.45 19.01 9.01
C LYS A 702 29.04 18.53 10.39
N ASP A 703 29.20 19.43 11.36
CA ASP A 703 28.83 19.21 12.76
C ASP A 703 27.32 18.97 12.96
N LEU A 704 27.04 18.16 13.98
CA LEU A 704 25.69 17.85 14.46
C LEU A 704 24.98 19.08 15.03
N VAL A 705 23.66 19.02 15.05
CA VAL A 705 22.77 19.99 15.68
C VAL A 705 22.08 19.31 16.85
N TRP A 706 22.24 19.86 18.04
CA TRP A 706 21.62 19.34 19.25
C TRP A 706 20.27 20.01 19.53
N ARG A 707 19.37 19.27 20.19
CA ARG A 707 18.00 19.72 20.55
C ARG A 707 17.94 21.12 21.18
N GLY A 708 18.92 21.47 22.02
CA GLY A 708 18.96 22.79 22.69
C GLY A 708 19.12 23.95 21.72
N ARG A 709 19.87 23.74 20.63
CA ARG A 709 19.99 24.74 19.55
C ARG A 709 18.66 24.87 18.81
N VAL A 710 18.00 23.77 18.47
CA VAL A 710 16.68 23.81 17.82
C VAL A 710 15.67 24.56 18.68
N ARG A 711 15.61 24.25 19.98
CA ARG A 711 14.75 24.95 20.94
C ARG A 711 14.97 26.46 20.92
N THR A 712 16.23 26.89 20.98
CA THR A 712 16.60 28.32 20.98
C THR A 712 16.11 29.00 19.70
N ILE A 713 16.26 28.36 18.54
CA ILE A 713 15.82 28.93 17.25
C ILE A 713 14.30 28.95 17.16
N ARG A 714 13.62 27.92 17.63
CA ARG A 714 12.16 27.86 17.70
C ARG A 714 11.59 28.99 18.56
N GLU A 715 12.14 29.20 19.76
CA GLU A 715 11.73 30.29 20.65
C GLU A 715 11.95 31.66 20.01
N LYS A 716 13.11 31.88 19.38
CA LYS A 716 13.42 33.14 18.67
C LYS A 716 12.48 33.45 17.51
N ASN A 717 11.86 32.43 16.91
CA ASN A 717 11.03 32.57 15.72
C ASN A 717 9.55 32.19 15.96
N ALA A 718 9.11 32.10 17.22
CA ALA A 718 7.78 31.61 17.57
C ALA A 718 6.63 32.40 16.92
N GLU A 719 6.81 33.71 16.72
CA GLU A 719 5.81 34.59 16.11
C GLU A 719 5.76 34.52 14.57
N ARG A 720 6.70 33.81 13.92
CA ARG A 720 6.75 33.73 12.45
C ARG A 720 5.74 32.72 11.92
N LYS A 721 4.81 33.19 11.10
CA LYS A 721 3.76 32.36 10.45
C LYS A 721 4.00 32.08 8.96
N ASN A 722 4.88 32.84 8.31
CA ASN A 722 5.11 32.75 6.87
C ASN A 722 6.38 31.96 6.52
N TYR A 723 6.38 31.37 5.33
CA TYR A 723 7.56 30.75 4.72
C TYR A 723 8.77 31.69 4.69
N TRP A 724 9.97 31.13 4.81
CA TRP A 724 11.18 31.88 4.49
C TRP A 724 11.34 32.04 2.99
N THR A 725 11.94 33.14 2.57
CA THR A 725 12.60 33.27 1.26
C THR A 725 14.11 33.23 1.46
N LEU A 726 14.87 32.84 0.42
CA LEU A 726 16.34 32.89 0.50
C LEU A 726 16.87 34.30 0.79
N LYS A 727 16.17 35.34 0.32
CA LYS A 727 16.53 36.74 0.58
C LYS A 727 16.43 37.07 2.07
N GLU A 728 15.33 36.67 2.73
CA GLU A 728 15.14 36.88 4.16
C GLU A 728 16.18 36.13 4.99
N LEU A 729 16.46 34.86 4.66
CA LEU A 729 17.49 34.06 5.35
C LEU A 729 18.90 34.65 5.19
N ALA A 730 19.19 35.31 4.07
CA ALA A 730 20.45 36.01 3.86
C ALA A 730 20.55 37.31 4.65
N SER A 731 19.45 38.09 4.75
CA SER A 731 19.42 39.32 5.53
C SER A 731 19.37 39.09 7.04
N ASP A 732 18.74 38.00 7.49
CA ASP A 732 18.66 37.63 8.91
C ASP A 732 20.06 37.37 9.50
N LYS A 733 20.98 36.84 8.69
CA LYS A 733 22.39 36.66 9.07
C LYS A 733 23.14 37.96 9.36
N GLN A 734 22.73 39.08 8.79
CA GLN A 734 23.40 40.38 8.97
C GLN A 734 22.97 41.10 10.26
N ASN A 735 21.88 40.67 10.91
CA ASN A 735 21.36 41.29 12.14
C ASN A 735 21.80 40.58 13.44
N THR A 736 22.60 39.51 13.34
CA THR A 736 23.10 38.72 14.48
C THR A 736 24.64 38.65 14.55
N GLN A 737 25.36 39.49 13.80
CA GLN A 737 26.81 39.69 13.97
C GLN A 737 27.12 40.93 14.80
#